data_AF-A0A1V6UH58-F1
#
_entry.id   AF-A0A1V6UH58-F1
#
_cell.length_a   1.000
_cell.length_b   1.000
_cell.length_c   1.000
_cell.angle_alpha   90.00
_cell.angle_beta   90.00
_cell.angle_gamma   90.00
#
_symmetry.space_group_name_H-M   'P 1'
#
loop_
_entity.id
_entity.type
_entity.pdbx_description
1 polymer ?
#
loop_
_entity_poly.entity_id
_entity_poly.type
_entity_poly.pdbx_seq_one_letter_code
_entity_poly.pdbx_strand_id
1 'polypeptide(L)'
;MIALPVWALKVSCYYGFITCDTAPGVWPKNTPTVIAYHPPVSTPSTPGSPVGVGSTTIVTSTLSLTASAPISSVSGTASPSTAAASTFVTFTSSASSSNPTSSSPASGATSSSLVLSSTVSSAPVSTSASVTIPSMSSSAISVSASASPTPLSQAAVAADILVIARDAASANVASSGLNGYGIPFTTLIVPSAGVALPDLNSTAGGNFGGIVVAAEVSYDYGGDKGFQSALTTDQWNQLYAYQLEYGIRMVQYDVYPGPKYGASAISNGCCGDGVEQLVSFTDISDFPTSGLKTGAGVSTTGLWHYPATISNTTSTKKIAAFAPATGFSTESVAAVINDFDGRQQMAFFIGFDTTWSATSNYLQHAWITWITRGLHAGYRRVNLNTQIDDMFLETEIYSPAGSNFRIRAQDLSNIATWTDAINAKMPAGSSYFVEVGHNGNGNIENSSDSSNAGWDACGAAIEYDSPLDTPPEWVKPLGTGTNLWPAVPTTYDWTATCTAMDELLAWWTTESNLNKFGHISHTFTHEEQDNATYSDVFKEISFNQAWLKAVGIDKATKFTSNGIIPPAITGLHNGDALRAWWENGITNCVGDNTRPALLNKENPMWPLFTTAAANNFDGMQINPRWASRIYYNCDTPACTTLEWTTTSQTTGTFQDLLAIEKAETMRHLFGLYHDGYMFHQANLRNIDVDPITINGVSAKYSIMQAWVETQVQEFVRLAEWPIVTLTHQEMSASFLARFNRDKCGYSLSYSTSNRKITAVTLSATGNTCTDPIPVTFPVAPTSTQGFATEQLGADPLTVWVKLAGSPVTFTLSTPVSL
;
A
#
# COMPACT_ATOMS: atom_id res chain seq x y z
N MET A 1 40.77 20.48 24.40
CA MET A 1 40.03 21.23 23.37
C MET A 1 40.39 20.63 22.03
N ILE A 2 39.47 19.86 21.45
CA ILE A 2 39.65 19.28 20.11
C ILE A 2 39.29 20.38 19.12
N ALA A 3 40.23 20.77 18.25
CA ALA A 3 39.96 21.76 17.21
C ALA A 3 38.97 21.14 16.21
N LEU A 4 37.74 21.65 16.18
CA LEU A 4 36.75 21.22 15.18
C LEU A 4 37.23 21.63 13.79
N PRO A 5 37.14 20.75 12.78
CA PRO A 5 37.47 21.13 11.42
C PRO A 5 36.51 22.22 10.91
N VAL A 6 37.02 23.17 10.11
CA VAL A 6 36.29 24.38 9.67
C VAL A 6 34.94 24.05 9.01
N TRP A 7 34.84 22.93 8.29
CA TRP A 7 33.60 22.50 7.66
C TRP A 7 32.52 22.13 8.70
N ALA A 8 32.90 21.47 9.80
CA ALA A 8 31.97 21.13 10.88
C ALA A 8 31.48 22.41 11.58
N LEU A 9 32.35 23.41 11.74
CA LEU A 9 31.98 24.72 12.28
C LEU A 9 30.95 25.44 11.40
N LYS A 10 31.18 25.45 10.07
CA LYS A 10 30.25 26.04 9.09
C LYS A 10 28.88 25.37 9.11
N VAL A 11 28.86 24.04 9.16
CA VAL A 11 27.64 23.23 9.27
C VAL A 11 26.91 23.57 10.57
N SER A 12 27.61 23.61 11.71
CA SER A 12 26.99 23.92 13.00
C SER A 12 26.40 25.34 13.06
N CYS A 13 27.03 26.33 12.41
CA CYS A 13 26.48 27.68 12.29
C CYS A 13 25.28 27.73 11.33
N TYR A 14 25.37 27.06 10.17
CA TYR A 14 24.31 27.04 9.17
C TYR A 14 23.02 26.43 9.70
N TYR A 15 23.12 25.31 10.42
CA TYR A 15 21.95 24.65 11.02
C TYR A 15 21.56 25.20 12.40
N GLY A 16 22.25 26.25 12.89
CA GLY A 16 21.92 26.90 14.15
C GLY A 16 22.18 26.05 15.41
N PHE A 17 23.01 25.00 15.31
CA PHE A 17 23.40 24.17 16.45
C PHE A 17 24.29 24.93 17.44
N ILE A 18 25.04 25.92 16.94
CA ILE A 18 25.79 26.89 17.73
C ILE A 18 25.51 28.28 17.15
N THR A 19 25.54 29.30 17.99
CA THR A 19 25.32 30.68 17.56
C THR A 19 26.63 31.23 17.00
N CYS A 20 26.59 31.76 15.77
CA CYS A 20 27.74 32.32 15.08
C CYS A 20 27.47 33.75 14.59
N ASP A 21 28.51 34.41 14.10
CA ASP A 21 28.44 35.72 13.43
C ASP A 21 27.68 35.69 12.09
N THR A 22 27.31 34.51 11.61
CA THR A 22 26.44 34.29 10.45
C THR A 22 25.08 33.76 10.91
N ALA A 23 23.99 34.28 10.34
CA ALA A 23 22.64 33.86 10.69
C ALA A 23 22.37 32.38 10.31
N PRO A 24 21.59 31.62 11.11
CA PRO A 24 21.15 30.29 10.73
C PRO A 24 20.44 30.31 9.37
N GLY A 25 20.68 29.28 8.54
CA GLY A 25 20.18 29.20 7.17
C GLY A 25 21.01 29.96 6.13
N VAL A 26 22.09 30.65 6.52
CA VAL A 26 23.00 31.35 5.59
C VAL A 26 24.39 30.71 5.64
N TRP A 27 24.84 30.12 4.52
CA TRP A 27 26.12 29.40 4.49
C TRP A 27 27.32 30.34 4.65
N PRO A 28 28.20 30.16 5.67
CA PRO A 28 29.31 31.07 5.89
C PRO A 28 30.37 30.97 4.79
N LYS A 29 30.63 32.08 4.08
CA LYS A 29 31.68 32.14 3.04
C LYS A 29 33.09 31.97 3.65
N ASN A 30 33.33 32.56 4.83
CA ASN A 30 34.58 32.44 5.58
C ASN A 30 34.43 31.53 6.80
N THR A 31 35.52 31.21 7.51
CA THR A 31 35.45 30.48 8.80
C THR A 31 34.63 31.30 9.80
N PRO A 32 33.47 30.81 10.25
CA PRO A 32 32.58 31.58 11.11
C PRO A 32 33.13 31.67 12.53
N THR A 33 32.86 32.77 13.22
CA THR A 33 33.25 32.95 14.62
C THR A 33 32.11 32.49 15.53
N VAL A 34 32.40 31.56 16.44
CA VAL A 34 31.39 31.08 17.41
C VAL A 34 31.14 32.14 18.46
N ILE A 35 29.90 32.60 18.57
CA ILE A 35 29.42 33.54 19.58
C ILE A 35 28.98 32.78 20.83
N ALA A 36 28.28 31.64 20.67
CA ALA A 36 27.87 30.77 21.78
C ALA A 36 27.70 29.32 21.32
N TYR A 37 28.11 28.35 22.14
CA TYR A 37 28.00 26.92 21.83
C TYR A 37 26.59 26.33 22.01
N HIS A 38 25.62 27.15 22.39
CA HIS A 38 24.22 26.75 22.54
C HIS A 38 23.32 27.79 21.86
N PRO A 39 22.22 27.37 21.21
CA PRO A 39 21.24 28.31 20.67
C PRO A 39 20.51 29.06 21.79
N PRO A 40 20.13 30.33 21.59
CA PRO A 40 19.40 31.10 22.61
C PRO A 40 18.03 30.47 22.86
N VAL A 41 17.76 30.08 24.11
CA VAL A 41 16.48 29.54 24.54
C VAL A 41 15.46 30.68 24.59
N SER A 42 14.43 30.63 23.75
CA SER A 42 13.30 31.54 23.82
C SER A 42 12.46 31.26 25.07
N THR A 43 12.52 32.15 26.05
CA THR A 43 11.62 32.12 27.23
C THR A 43 10.20 32.53 26.83
N PRO A 44 9.14 31.86 27.30
CA PRO A 44 7.76 32.26 27.04
C PRO A 44 7.45 33.60 27.73
N SER A 45 6.99 34.60 26.96
CA SER A 45 6.54 35.89 27.46
C SER A 45 5.20 35.75 28.22
N THR A 46 5.15 36.33 29.41
CA THR A 46 3.99 36.40 30.30
C THR A 46 2.91 37.36 29.73
N PRO A 47 1.60 37.10 29.91
CA PRO A 47 0.55 38.03 29.49
C PRO A 47 0.44 39.22 30.46
N GLY A 48 0.65 40.44 29.96
CA GLY A 48 0.44 41.69 30.69
C GLY A 48 -1.02 42.16 30.66
N SER A 49 -1.51 42.63 31.81
CA SER A 49 -2.82 43.28 32.01
C SER A 49 -2.91 44.70 31.38
N PRO A 50 -4.13 45.26 31.22
CA PRO A 50 -4.41 46.33 30.25
C PRO A 50 -4.37 47.75 30.85
N VAL A 51 -3.79 48.69 30.12
CA VAL A 51 -3.94 50.17 30.21
C VAL A 51 -3.55 50.70 28.83
N GLY A 52 -4.16 51.67 28.14
CA GLY A 52 -5.25 52.59 28.41
C GLY A 52 -5.51 53.38 27.11
N VAL A 53 -6.71 53.94 27.06
CA VAL A 53 -7.36 54.78 26.03
C VAL A 53 -6.46 55.79 25.30
N GLY A 54 -6.70 55.92 23.98
CA GLY A 54 -6.33 57.09 23.17
C GLY A 54 -7.20 57.20 21.91
N SER A 55 -8.23 58.04 21.96
CA SER A 55 -9.16 58.36 20.87
C SER A 55 -8.54 59.13 19.72
N THR A 56 -8.98 58.88 18.47
CA THR A 56 -9.40 59.93 17.51
C THR A 56 -10.22 59.38 16.32
N THR A 57 -11.49 59.82 16.24
CA THR A 57 -12.32 60.20 15.05
C THR A 57 -12.17 59.43 13.73
N ILE A 58 -13.15 58.61 13.33
CA ILE A 58 -14.40 58.92 12.56
C ILE A 58 -14.16 59.64 11.22
N VAL A 59 -14.36 58.90 10.11
CA VAL A 59 -15.21 59.34 8.98
C VAL A 59 -16.07 58.16 8.54
N THR A 60 -17.38 58.36 8.64
CA THR A 60 -18.50 57.54 8.15
C THR A 60 -18.75 57.77 6.66
N SER A 61 -19.10 56.70 5.93
CA SER A 61 -20.09 56.80 4.84
C SER A 61 -20.90 55.50 4.73
N THR A 62 -22.21 55.66 4.93
CA THR A 62 -23.30 54.68 4.93
C THR A 62 -23.97 54.53 3.56
N LEU A 63 -24.84 53.51 3.49
CA LEU A 63 -25.95 53.20 2.55
C LEU A 63 -25.56 52.31 1.35
N SER A 64 -26.01 51.06 1.19
CA SER A 64 -27.30 50.33 1.31
C SER A 64 -28.04 50.14 -0.02
N LEU A 65 -28.17 48.85 -0.40
CA LEU A 65 -29.26 48.13 -1.08
C LEU A 65 -30.14 48.84 -2.12
N THR A 66 -30.29 48.22 -3.30
CA THR A 66 -31.60 47.94 -3.92
C THR A 66 -31.52 46.86 -5.01
N ALA A 67 -32.47 45.92 -4.97
CA ALA A 67 -32.81 44.97 -6.03
C ALA A 67 -33.83 45.58 -7.01
N SER A 68 -33.87 45.11 -8.27
CA SER A 68 -35.05 45.15 -9.15
C SER A 68 -34.84 44.27 -10.41
N ALA A 69 -35.78 43.33 -10.63
CA ALA A 69 -36.22 42.81 -11.95
C ALA A 69 -37.59 43.49 -12.27
N PRO A 70 -38.35 43.27 -13.40
CA PRO A 70 -38.42 42.06 -14.26
C PRO A 70 -38.83 42.28 -15.76
N ILE A 71 -39.25 41.18 -16.45
CA ILE A 71 -40.15 41.04 -17.66
C ILE A 71 -39.50 41.22 -19.06
N SER A 72 -39.73 40.45 -20.15
CA SER A 72 -40.43 39.18 -20.47
C SER A 72 -40.18 38.71 -21.93
N SER A 73 -40.20 37.37 -22.15
CA SER A 73 -40.76 36.54 -23.27
C SER A 73 -40.35 36.76 -24.75
N VAL A 74 -40.11 35.73 -25.59
CA VAL A 74 -41.09 34.82 -26.24
C VAL A 74 -40.38 33.63 -26.96
N SER A 75 -40.90 32.39 -26.73
CA SER A 75 -41.17 31.19 -27.60
C SER A 75 -40.23 30.79 -28.76
N GLY A 76 -39.94 29.53 -29.13
CA GLY A 76 -40.38 28.13 -28.86
C GLY A 76 -39.44 27.22 -29.73
N THR A 77 -39.26 25.89 -29.61
CA THR A 77 -40.17 24.76 -29.43
C THR A 77 -39.39 23.47 -29.05
N ALA A 78 -40.04 22.64 -28.22
CA ALA A 78 -39.77 21.28 -27.69
C ALA A 78 -39.37 20.19 -28.73
N SER A 79 -38.85 18.97 -28.46
CA SER A 79 -38.70 18.03 -27.30
C SER A 79 -37.90 16.77 -27.80
N PRO A 80 -37.70 15.65 -27.05
CA PRO A 80 -37.32 15.43 -25.64
C PRO A 80 -36.22 14.32 -25.43
N SER A 81 -35.51 14.31 -24.28
CA SER A 81 -35.13 13.05 -23.57
C SER A 81 -34.57 13.29 -22.15
N THR A 82 -35.33 12.78 -21.18
CA THR A 82 -34.97 12.23 -19.84
C THR A 82 -33.78 12.79 -19.05
N ALA A 83 -34.09 13.53 -17.99
CA ALA A 83 -33.20 13.91 -16.90
C ALA A 83 -33.15 12.82 -15.80
N ALA A 84 -31.95 12.55 -15.27
CA ALA A 84 -31.73 11.95 -13.96
C ALA A 84 -31.16 13.04 -13.03
N ALA A 85 -31.79 13.22 -11.88
CA ALA A 85 -31.49 14.29 -10.93
C ALA A 85 -30.37 13.88 -9.96
N SER A 86 -29.31 14.70 -9.90
CA SER A 86 -28.30 14.66 -8.85
C SER A 86 -28.83 15.38 -7.61
N THR A 87 -28.88 14.68 -6.49
CA THR A 87 -29.34 15.22 -5.21
C THR A 87 -28.14 15.74 -4.43
N PHE A 88 -28.15 17.04 -4.12
CA PHE A 88 -27.23 17.70 -3.21
C PHE A 88 -27.45 17.21 -1.77
N VAL A 89 -26.37 16.91 -1.05
CA VAL A 89 -26.39 16.70 0.41
C VAL A 89 -25.73 17.92 1.06
N THR A 90 -26.51 18.71 1.78
CA THR A 90 -26.04 19.84 2.59
C THR A 90 -25.98 19.40 4.05
N PHE A 91 -24.83 19.53 4.71
CA PHE A 91 -24.70 19.30 6.15
C PHE A 91 -25.16 20.55 6.92
N THR A 92 -26.25 20.44 7.68
CA THR A 92 -26.64 21.42 8.70
C THR A 92 -26.41 20.84 10.09
N SER A 93 -25.49 21.45 10.83
CA SER A 93 -25.28 21.23 12.27
C SER A 93 -26.35 21.97 13.06
N SER A 94 -27.05 21.25 13.95
CA SER A 94 -27.94 21.87 14.95
C SER A 94 -27.52 21.42 16.34
N ALA A 95 -27.06 22.39 17.12
CA ALA A 95 -26.83 22.25 18.55
C ALA A 95 -28.18 22.32 19.27
N SER A 96 -28.42 21.42 20.21
CA SER A 96 -29.37 21.67 21.29
C SER A 96 -28.87 21.07 22.60
N SER A 97 -28.92 21.91 23.62
CA SER A 97 -28.44 21.73 24.99
C SER A 97 -29.42 20.92 25.83
N SER A 98 -28.92 19.96 26.60
CA SER A 98 -29.40 19.72 27.97
C SER A 98 -28.37 18.95 28.80
N ASN A 99 -27.90 19.61 29.86
CA ASN A 99 -27.22 19.02 31.02
C ASN A 99 -28.31 18.57 32.03
N PRO A 100 -28.05 17.63 32.98
CA PRO A 100 -27.04 17.86 34.02
C PRO A 100 -26.32 16.62 34.65
N THR A 101 -25.12 16.90 35.21
CA THR A 101 -24.49 16.39 36.47
C THR A 101 -24.31 14.87 36.65
N SER A 102 -23.22 14.28 37.16
CA SER A 102 -21.96 14.62 37.86
C SER A 102 -21.23 13.25 37.98
N SER A 103 -19.91 13.05 37.92
CA SER A 103 -18.84 13.55 38.80
C SER A 103 -17.48 12.96 38.34
N SER A 104 -16.44 13.79 38.22
CA SER A 104 -15.01 13.39 38.16
C SER A 104 -14.49 12.97 39.55
N PRO A 105 -13.28 12.37 39.71
CA PRO A 105 -11.96 13.05 39.52
C PRO A 105 -10.88 12.17 38.83
N ALA A 106 -10.08 12.68 37.89
CA ALA A 106 -8.83 13.47 38.02
C ALA A 106 -7.53 12.64 38.04
N SER A 107 -6.72 12.76 36.99
CA SER A 107 -5.23 12.78 36.93
C SER A 107 -4.86 12.70 35.43
N GLY A 108 -4.15 13.63 34.79
CA GLY A 108 -2.80 14.11 35.12
C GLY A 108 -1.85 13.65 34.01
N ALA A 109 -2.01 14.17 32.79
CA ALA A 109 -1.20 13.79 31.63
C ALA A 109 0.05 14.69 31.52
N THR A 110 1.20 14.13 31.85
CA THR A 110 2.52 14.64 31.49
C THR A 110 2.94 14.06 30.15
N SER A 111 2.98 14.90 29.12
CA SER A 111 3.62 14.60 27.84
C SER A 111 5.13 14.61 27.99
N SER A 112 5.80 13.53 27.59
CA SER A 112 7.24 13.49 27.39
C SER A 112 7.50 12.98 25.97
N SER A 113 7.83 13.91 25.08
CA SER A 113 8.36 13.66 23.75
C SER A 113 9.86 13.37 23.87
N LEU A 114 10.28 12.16 23.51
CA LEU A 114 11.68 11.85 23.26
C LEU A 114 11.84 11.44 21.80
N VAL A 115 12.49 12.33 21.06
CA VAL A 115 13.07 12.10 19.74
C VAL A 115 14.44 11.47 19.97
N LEU A 116 14.70 10.30 19.37
CA LEU A 116 16.02 9.67 19.37
C LEU A 116 16.41 9.34 17.93
N SER A 117 17.32 10.15 17.40
CA SER A 117 18.14 9.86 16.23
C SER A 117 19.26 8.89 16.63
N SER A 118 19.41 7.78 15.91
CA SER A 118 20.54 6.86 16.09
C SER A 118 21.47 6.86 14.88
N THR A 119 22.56 7.62 14.98
CA THR A 119 23.78 7.42 14.20
C THR A 119 24.63 6.35 14.89
N VAL A 120 24.89 5.22 14.24
CA VAL A 120 25.80 4.19 14.76
C VAL A 120 27.15 4.31 14.05
N SER A 121 28.17 4.72 14.83
CA SER A 121 29.58 4.60 14.47
C SER A 121 30.10 3.29 15.07
N SER A 122 30.65 2.42 14.22
CA SER A 122 31.25 1.14 14.60
C SER A 122 32.74 1.29 14.86
N ALA A 123 33.18 0.90 16.05
CA ALA A 123 34.58 0.58 16.35
C ALA A 123 34.63 -0.83 16.98
N PRO A 124 35.64 -1.66 16.64
CA PRO A 124 35.64 -3.07 17.00
C PRO A 124 36.24 -3.29 18.39
N VAL A 125 35.67 -4.22 19.16
CA VAL A 125 36.34 -4.78 20.34
C VAL A 125 36.33 -6.30 20.25
N SER A 126 37.54 -6.84 20.28
CA SER A 126 37.88 -8.25 20.21
C SER A 126 37.73 -8.97 21.56
N THR A 127 37.47 -10.27 21.43
CA THR A 127 37.93 -11.41 22.26
C THR A 127 37.30 -11.68 23.65
N SER A 128 36.70 -12.88 23.69
CA SER A 128 36.96 -13.96 24.65
C SER A 128 36.50 -13.80 26.09
N ALA A 129 35.34 -14.38 26.41
CA ALA A 129 35.09 -14.94 27.73
C ALA A 129 34.25 -16.22 27.61
N SER A 130 34.82 -17.33 28.05
CA SER A 130 34.18 -18.63 28.21
C SER A 130 33.09 -18.52 29.29
N VAL A 131 31.83 -18.78 28.93
CA VAL A 131 30.72 -18.84 29.89
C VAL A 131 30.22 -20.28 29.96
N THR A 132 30.45 -20.91 31.10
CA THR A 132 29.95 -22.24 31.47
C THR A 132 28.70 -22.08 32.34
N ILE A 133 27.49 -22.42 31.86
CA ILE A 133 26.29 -22.58 32.72
C ILE A 133 25.30 -23.61 32.09
N PRO A 134 24.28 -24.11 32.82
CA PRO A 134 24.20 -25.49 33.30
C PRO A 134 23.16 -26.34 32.56
N SER A 135 23.25 -27.66 32.78
CA SER A 135 22.29 -28.67 32.33
C SER A 135 20.87 -28.40 32.86
N MET A 136 19.89 -28.28 31.96
CA MET A 136 18.47 -28.23 32.32
C MET A 136 17.97 -29.63 32.70
N SER A 137 17.51 -29.77 33.94
CA SER A 137 16.84 -30.96 34.45
C SER A 137 15.33 -30.84 34.30
N SER A 138 14.74 -31.67 33.44
CA SER A 138 13.29 -31.77 33.24
C SER A 138 12.65 -32.51 34.42
N SER A 139 11.91 -31.79 35.26
CA SER A 139 11.02 -32.41 36.25
C SER A 139 9.67 -32.69 35.61
N ALA A 140 9.35 -33.97 35.41
CA ALA A 140 8.04 -34.41 34.96
C ALA A 140 7.02 -34.25 36.11
N ILE A 141 5.96 -33.46 35.88
CA ILE A 141 4.82 -33.34 36.80
C ILE A 141 3.61 -34.02 36.14
N SER A 142 3.05 -35.00 36.84
CA SER A 142 1.84 -35.73 36.48
C SER A 142 0.60 -34.81 36.56
N VAL A 143 -0.04 -34.58 35.43
CA VAL A 143 -1.29 -33.80 35.32
C VAL A 143 -2.48 -34.70 35.66
N SER A 144 -3.20 -34.38 36.73
CA SER A 144 -4.53 -34.95 37.01
C SER A 144 -5.52 -34.49 35.94
N ALA A 145 -6.16 -35.44 35.25
CA ALA A 145 -7.07 -35.22 34.14
C ALA A 145 -8.31 -34.41 34.55
N SER A 146 -8.38 -33.14 34.16
CA SER A 146 -9.65 -32.45 33.95
C SER A 146 -10.36 -33.08 32.75
N ALA A 147 -11.66 -33.36 32.86
CA ALA A 147 -12.44 -33.88 31.74
C ALA A 147 -12.27 -32.98 30.51
N SER A 148 -11.80 -33.54 29.38
CA SER A 148 -11.67 -32.80 28.13
C SER A 148 -13.05 -32.25 27.72
N PRO A 149 -13.15 -30.96 27.36
CA PRO A 149 -14.41 -30.37 26.94
C PRO A 149 -14.97 -31.14 25.73
N THR A 150 -16.29 -31.39 25.76
CA THR A 150 -16.95 -32.16 24.71
C THR A 150 -17.29 -31.23 23.54
N PRO A 151 -16.93 -31.58 22.29
CA PRO A 151 -17.27 -30.77 21.12
C PRO A 151 -18.79 -30.55 21.00
N LEU A 152 -19.20 -29.32 20.68
CA LEU A 152 -20.61 -29.01 20.48
C LEU A 152 -21.13 -29.67 19.20
N SER A 153 -22.32 -30.27 19.28
CA SER A 153 -22.99 -30.85 18.11
C SER A 153 -23.51 -29.77 17.16
N GLN A 154 -23.86 -28.60 17.69
CA GLN A 154 -24.26 -27.41 16.95
C GLN A 154 -23.72 -26.17 17.66
N ALA A 155 -23.14 -25.24 16.90
CA ALA A 155 -22.69 -23.96 17.41
C ALA A 155 -22.82 -22.86 16.35
N ALA A 156 -22.95 -21.62 16.78
CA ALA A 156 -22.63 -20.44 15.97
C ALA A 156 -21.26 -19.92 16.41
N VAL A 157 -20.43 -19.54 15.46
CA VAL A 157 -19.09 -18.98 15.72
C VAL A 157 -18.92 -17.73 14.89
N ALA A 158 -18.56 -16.62 15.52
CA ALA A 158 -18.12 -15.43 14.80
C ALA A 158 -16.78 -15.72 14.11
N ALA A 159 -16.64 -15.36 12.84
CA ALA A 159 -15.42 -15.55 12.07
C ALA A 159 -14.37 -14.43 12.33
N ASP A 160 -14.44 -13.79 13.49
CA ASP A 160 -13.43 -12.84 13.95
C ASP A 160 -12.15 -13.57 14.38
N ILE A 161 -10.99 -13.01 14.06
CA ILE A 161 -9.70 -13.62 14.41
C ILE A 161 -9.11 -12.92 15.63
N LEU A 162 -8.84 -13.67 16.71
CA LEU A 162 -8.15 -13.14 17.88
C LEU A 162 -6.64 -13.14 17.65
N VAL A 163 -6.03 -11.97 17.54
CA VAL A 163 -4.57 -11.78 17.44
C VAL A 163 -4.00 -11.45 18.82
N ILE A 164 -3.15 -12.32 19.35
CA ILE A 164 -2.50 -12.19 20.65
C ILE A 164 -1.01 -11.92 20.45
N ALA A 165 -0.51 -10.79 20.94
CA ALA A 165 0.88 -10.39 20.80
C ALA A 165 1.39 -9.58 21.99
N ARG A 166 2.70 -9.35 22.07
CA ARG A 166 3.34 -8.61 23.18
C ARG A 166 3.13 -7.10 23.11
N ASP A 167 3.03 -6.58 21.90
CA ASP A 167 2.95 -5.16 21.59
C ASP A 167 2.27 -4.95 20.22
N ALA A 168 1.98 -3.69 19.90
CA ALA A 168 1.29 -3.32 18.67
C ALA A 168 2.08 -3.68 17.40
N ALA A 169 3.42 -3.61 17.43
CA ALA A 169 4.25 -3.95 16.28
C ALA A 169 4.18 -5.46 15.97
N SER A 170 4.30 -6.28 17.01
CA SER A 170 4.15 -7.74 16.91
C SER A 170 2.72 -8.14 16.50
N ALA A 171 1.70 -7.44 16.99
CA ALA A 171 0.32 -7.65 16.54
C ALA A 171 0.16 -7.30 15.05
N ASN A 172 0.77 -6.19 14.62
CA ASN A 172 0.71 -5.71 13.24
C ASN A 172 1.24 -6.74 12.23
N VAL A 173 2.24 -7.53 12.60
CA VAL A 173 2.77 -8.61 11.74
C VAL A 173 1.68 -9.63 11.35
N ALA A 174 0.78 -9.99 12.27
CA ALA A 174 -0.34 -10.88 11.96
C ALA A 174 -1.52 -10.12 11.34
N SER A 175 -1.85 -8.95 11.90
CA SER A 175 -3.04 -8.20 11.47
C SER A 175 -2.88 -7.53 10.11
N SER A 176 -1.66 -7.28 9.63
CA SER A 176 -1.43 -6.71 8.29
C SER A 176 -1.97 -7.62 7.20
N GLY A 177 -1.73 -8.94 7.31
CA GLY A 177 -2.25 -9.92 6.36
C GLY A 177 -3.78 -10.03 6.43
N LEU A 178 -4.34 -10.10 7.64
CA LEU A 178 -5.80 -10.10 7.82
C LEU A 178 -6.44 -8.84 7.24
N ASN A 179 -5.83 -7.68 7.46
CA ASN A 179 -6.25 -6.40 6.88
C ASN A 179 -6.11 -6.36 5.35
N GLY A 180 -5.05 -6.95 4.78
CA GLY A 180 -4.91 -7.11 3.33
C GLY A 180 -6.08 -7.87 2.71
N TYR A 181 -6.51 -8.97 3.34
CA TYR A 181 -7.71 -9.71 2.94
C TYR A 181 -9.02 -8.98 3.28
N GLY A 182 -9.03 -8.10 4.28
CA GLY A 182 -10.24 -7.53 4.88
C GLY A 182 -10.95 -8.48 5.85
N ILE A 183 -10.24 -9.42 6.46
CA ILE A 183 -10.79 -10.33 7.46
C ILE A 183 -10.91 -9.59 8.81
N PRO A 184 -12.10 -9.57 9.44
CA PRO A 184 -12.26 -8.98 10.78
C PRO A 184 -11.38 -9.66 11.83
N PHE A 185 -10.74 -8.85 12.69
CA PHE A 185 -9.89 -9.33 13.76
C PHE A 185 -9.98 -8.44 15.00
N THR A 186 -9.68 -9.05 16.15
CA THR A 186 -9.54 -8.38 17.45
C THR A 186 -8.11 -8.58 17.95
N THR A 187 -7.48 -7.50 18.43
CA THR A 187 -6.12 -7.57 18.99
C THR A 187 -6.13 -7.57 20.52
N LEU A 188 -5.42 -8.52 21.12
CA LEU A 188 -5.09 -8.57 22.54
C LEU A 188 -3.58 -8.37 22.73
N ILE A 189 -3.21 -7.26 23.38
CA ILE A 189 -1.82 -7.00 23.77
C ILE A 189 -1.57 -7.55 25.17
N VAL A 190 -0.58 -8.44 25.30
CA VAL A 190 -0.20 -9.12 26.54
C VAL A 190 1.14 -8.55 27.03
N PRO A 191 1.14 -7.59 27.97
CA PRO A 191 2.37 -7.10 28.58
C PRO A 191 3.01 -8.20 29.46
N SER A 192 4.27 -8.00 29.86
CA SER A 192 4.97 -8.95 30.75
C SER A 192 4.29 -9.15 32.11
N ALA A 193 3.47 -8.21 32.56
CA ALA A 193 2.65 -8.34 33.77
C ALA A 193 1.43 -9.28 33.60
N GLY A 194 1.15 -9.72 32.37
CA GLY A 194 -0.06 -10.49 32.02
C GLY A 194 -1.28 -9.60 31.78
N VAL A 195 -2.32 -10.19 31.21
CA VAL A 195 -3.64 -9.56 30.98
C VAL A 195 -4.71 -10.66 30.98
N ALA A 196 -5.97 -10.33 31.29
CA ALA A 196 -7.08 -11.26 31.13
C ALA A 196 -7.36 -11.53 29.64
N LEU A 197 -7.87 -12.73 29.35
CA LEU A 197 -8.41 -13.03 28.02
C LEU A 197 -9.74 -12.30 27.84
N PRO A 198 -10.11 -11.88 26.62
CA PRO A 198 -11.48 -11.49 26.33
C PRO A 198 -12.42 -12.69 26.48
N ASP A 199 -13.72 -12.43 26.57
CA ASP A 199 -14.73 -13.49 26.55
C ASP A 199 -14.62 -14.30 25.26
N LEU A 200 -14.20 -15.56 25.34
CA LEU A 200 -14.01 -16.43 24.18
C LEU A 200 -15.34 -16.87 23.57
N ASN A 201 -16.39 -16.92 24.38
CA ASN A 201 -17.74 -17.30 23.99
C ASN A 201 -18.78 -16.57 24.85
N SER A 202 -20.02 -16.55 24.36
CA SER A 202 -21.18 -15.98 25.03
C SER A 202 -22.42 -16.83 24.80
N THR A 203 -23.58 -16.36 25.26
CA THR A 203 -24.88 -17.00 24.93
C THR A 203 -25.18 -17.00 23.42
N ALA A 204 -24.49 -16.17 22.63
CA ALA A 204 -24.63 -16.12 21.17
C ALA A 204 -23.76 -17.16 20.44
N GLY A 205 -22.83 -17.83 21.13
CA GLY A 205 -21.90 -18.78 20.54
C GLY A 205 -20.43 -18.41 20.79
N GLY A 206 -19.53 -18.94 19.98
CA GLY A 206 -18.11 -18.64 20.02
C GLY A 206 -17.82 -17.25 19.43
N ASN A 207 -17.00 -16.44 20.09
CA ASN A 207 -16.72 -15.06 19.68
C ASN A 207 -15.57 -14.96 18.67
N PHE A 208 -14.79 -16.02 18.48
CA PHE A 208 -13.62 -16.03 17.58
C PHE A 208 -13.55 -17.32 16.74
N GLY A 209 -13.31 -17.19 15.44
CA GLY A 209 -13.20 -18.30 14.48
C GLY A 209 -11.78 -18.85 14.36
N GLY A 210 -10.81 -18.12 14.91
CA GLY A 210 -9.41 -18.52 14.97
C GLY A 210 -8.62 -17.68 15.95
N ILE A 211 -7.47 -18.21 16.40
CA ILE A 211 -6.53 -17.54 17.30
C ILE A 211 -5.14 -17.51 16.67
N VAL A 212 -4.47 -16.37 16.67
CA VAL A 212 -3.07 -16.22 16.24
C VAL A 212 -2.26 -15.73 17.44
N VAL A 213 -1.16 -16.41 17.77
CA VAL A 213 -0.27 -16.00 18.87
C VAL A 213 1.16 -15.81 18.35
N ALA A 214 1.70 -14.61 18.53
CA ALA A 214 3.08 -14.30 18.19
C ALA A 214 4.03 -14.64 19.35
N ALA A 215 5.08 -15.43 19.08
CA ALA A 215 6.17 -15.74 20.01
C ALA A 215 5.73 -16.24 21.40
N GLU A 216 4.59 -16.94 21.47
CA GLU A 216 3.93 -17.37 22.72
C GLU A 216 3.68 -16.24 23.73
N VAL A 217 3.74 -14.98 23.30
CA VAL A 217 3.87 -13.79 24.17
C VAL A 217 4.87 -13.98 25.30
N SER A 218 6.04 -14.54 24.95
CA SER A 218 7.09 -14.91 25.89
C SER A 218 7.98 -13.74 26.30
N TYR A 219 8.35 -13.68 27.57
CA TYR A 219 9.29 -12.71 28.15
C TYR A 219 10.32 -13.43 29.00
N ASP A 220 11.53 -12.86 29.12
CA ASP A 220 12.50 -13.30 30.10
C ASP A 220 12.13 -12.73 31.49
N TYR A 221 11.68 -13.62 32.39
CA TYR A 221 11.36 -13.27 33.77
C TYR A 221 12.56 -13.40 34.71
N GLY A 222 13.75 -13.72 34.18
CA GLY A 222 15.00 -13.80 34.91
C GLY A 222 15.11 -15.01 35.87
N GLY A 223 16.32 -15.18 36.42
CA GLY A 223 16.63 -16.25 37.36
C GLY A 223 16.29 -17.64 36.82
N ASP A 224 15.76 -18.50 37.69
CA ASP A 224 15.39 -19.87 37.33
C ASP A 224 14.11 -19.97 36.48
N LYS A 225 13.35 -18.86 36.34
CA LYS A 225 12.13 -18.84 35.52
C LYS A 225 12.44 -18.72 34.02
N GLY A 226 13.47 -17.95 33.67
CA GLY A 226 13.87 -17.70 32.29
C GLY A 226 12.72 -17.20 31.40
N PHE A 227 12.74 -17.60 30.13
CA PHE A 227 11.67 -17.29 29.17
C PHE A 227 10.39 -18.07 29.46
N GLN A 228 9.29 -17.35 29.69
CA GLN A 228 7.96 -17.91 29.89
C GLN A 228 6.91 -17.08 29.15
N SER A 229 5.80 -17.71 28.76
CA SER A 229 4.62 -16.98 28.28
C SER A 229 4.08 -16.05 29.38
N ALA A 230 3.66 -14.84 29.00
CA ALA A 230 2.94 -13.93 29.89
C ALA A 230 1.47 -14.34 30.12
N LEU A 231 0.94 -15.25 29.29
CA LEU A 231 -0.33 -15.92 29.59
C LEU A 231 -0.08 -17.08 30.56
N THR A 232 -0.96 -17.20 31.56
CA THR A 232 -0.86 -18.30 32.53
C THR A 232 -1.22 -19.64 31.90
N THR A 233 -0.82 -20.74 32.55
CA THR A 233 -1.23 -22.09 32.15
C THR A 233 -2.75 -22.23 32.05
N ASP A 234 -3.50 -21.63 32.98
CA ASP A 234 -4.97 -21.67 32.95
C ASP A 234 -5.56 -20.89 31.78
N GLN A 235 -4.92 -19.79 31.36
CA GLN A 235 -5.34 -19.05 30.17
C GLN A 235 -5.05 -19.83 28.89
N TRP A 236 -3.89 -20.46 28.78
CA TRP A 236 -3.61 -21.38 27.67
C TRP A 236 -4.62 -22.54 27.62
N ASN A 237 -4.96 -23.12 28.77
CA ASN A 237 -5.97 -24.17 28.86
C ASN A 237 -7.36 -23.67 28.45
N GLN A 238 -7.74 -22.42 28.76
CA GLN A 238 -8.98 -21.81 28.28
C GLN A 238 -9.01 -21.71 26.75
N LEU A 239 -7.90 -21.27 26.13
CA LEU A 239 -7.79 -21.23 24.67
C LEU A 239 -7.91 -22.64 24.07
N TYR A 240 -7.21 -23.62 24.64
CA TYR A 240 -7.26 -25.02 24.17
C TYR A 240 -8.65 -25.65 24.34
N ALA A 241 -9.34 -25.34 25.44
CA ALA A 241 -10.71 -25.79 25.67
C ALA A 241 -11.66 -25.20 24.63
N TYR A 242 -11.54 -23.90 24.35
CA TYR A 242 -12.31 -23.22 23.32
C TYR A 242 -12.08 -23.81 21.91
N GLN A 243 -10.83 -24.17 21.57
CA GLN A 243 -10.50 -24.90 20.34
C GLN A 243 -11.27 -26.21 20.20
N LEU A 244 -11.30 -27.03 21.26
CA LEU A 244 -11.97 -28.33 21.25
C LEU A 244 -13.49 -28.21 21.22
N GLU A 245 -14.06 -27.26 21.97
CA GLU A 245 -15.50 -27.07 22.10
C GLU A 245 -16.14 -26.56 20.80
N TYR A 246 -15.52 -25.55 20.17
CA TYR A 246 -16.06 -24.87 18.99
C TYR A 246 -15.38 -25.30 17.67
N GLY A 247 -14.34 -26.14 17.72
CA GLY A 247 -13.61 -26.62 16.54
C GLY A 247 -12.79 -25.55 15.82
N ILE A 248 -12.32 -24.54 16.55
CA ILE A 248 -11.53 -23.43 15.98
C ILE A 248 -10.03 -23.76 15.98
N ARG A 249 -9.29 -23.12 15.05
CA ARG A 249 -7.87 -23.35 14.80
C ARG A 249 -6.99 -22.31 15.49
N MET A 250 -5.76 -22.69 15.83
CA MET A 250 -4.75 -21.79 16.38
C MET A 250 -3.50 -21.76 15.49
N VAL A 251 -2.97 -20.57 15.25
CA VAL A 251 -1.69 -20.36 14.57
C VAL A 251 -0.70 -19.79 15.56
N GLN A 252 0.53 -20.29 15.54
CA GLN A 252 1.66 -19.72 16.26
C GLN A 252 2.85 -19.54 15.32
N TYR A 253 3.55 -18.42 15.43
CA TYR A 253 4.78 -18.14 14.69
C TYR A 253 5.80 -17.48 15.59
N ASP A 254 7.06 -17.43 15.14
CA ASP A 254 8.20 -17.01 15.96
C ASP A 254 8.34 -17.85 17.25
N VAL A 255 8.07 -19.16 17.15
CA VAL A 255 8.08 -20.07 18.30
C VAL A 255 9.26 -21.03 18.26
N TYR A 256 9.82 -21.30 19.43
CA TYR A 256 10.91 -22.26 19.57
C TYR A 256 10.35 -23.71 19.49
N PRO A 257 10.94 -24.60 18.66
CA PRO A 257 10.47 -25.97 18.53
C PRO A 257 10.56 -26.74 19.85
N GLY A 258 9.45 -27.31 20.30
CA GLY A 258 9.38 -28.04 21.56
C GLY A 258 8.14 -28.94 21.67
N PRO A 259 7.92 -29.58 22.83
CA PRO A 259 6.84 -30.56 23.01
C PRO A 259 5.44 -30.03 22.71
N LYS A 260 5.18 -28.73 22.96
CA LYS A 260 3.92 -28.04 22.61
C LYS A 260 3.60 -28.05 21.10
N TYR A 261 4.62 -28.31 20.28
CA TYR A 261 4.56 -28.33 18.81
C TYR A 261 4.90 -29.71 18.23
N GLY A 262 5.03 -30.75 19.08
CA GLY A 262 5.39 -32.10 18.64
C GLY A 262 6.74 -32.17 17.90
N ALA A 263 7.66 -31.26 18.24
CA ALA A 263 8.95 -31.10 17.59
C ALA A 263 10.07 -30.84 18.60
N SER A 264 11.31 -30.93 18.13
CA SER A 264 12.53 -30.57 18.88
C SER A 264 13.48 -29.80 17.97
N ALA A 265 14.16 -28.79 18.52
CA ALA A 265 15.15 -28.04 17.78
C ALA A 265 16.40 -28.88 17.50
N ILE A 266 16.95 -28.78 16.29
CA ILE A 266 18.25 -29.36 15.90
C ILE A 266 19.39 -28.43 16.34
N SER A 267 19.12 -27.13 16.36
CA SER A 267 20.05 -26.08 16.76
C SER A 267 19.33 -25.00 17.54
N ASN A 268 20.09 -24.20 18.29
CA ASN A 268 19.55 -23.07 19.07
C ASN A 268 19.24 -21.84 18.19
N GLY A 269 19.37 -21.93 16.86
CA GLY A 269 18.93 -20.90 15.91
C GLY A 269 19.75 -20.85 14.62
N CYS A 270 19.20 -20.18 13.62
CA CYS A 270 19.79 -19.79 12.34
C CYS A 270 19.12 -18.48 11.86
N CYS A 271 19.71 -17.67 10.99
CA CYS A 271 21.10 -17.69 10.58
C CYS A 271 21.74 -16.35 10.96
N GLY A 272 23.07 -16.31 11.15
CA GLY A 272 23.77 -15.04 11.37
C GLY A 272 23.65 -14.12 10.15
N ASP A 273 24.04 -12.85 10.32
CA ASP A 273 23.96 -11.84 9.26
C ASP A 273 24.60 -12.32 7.94
N GLY A 274 23.86 -12.19 6.84
CA GLY A 274 24.31 -12.56 5.49
C GLY A 274 24.35 -14.07 5.21
N VAL A 275 23.90 -14.92 6.13
CA VAL A 275 23.80 -16.36 5.92
C VAL A 275 22.39 -16.73 5.44
N GLU A 276 22.31 -17.27 4.23
CA GLU A 276 21.05 -17.71 3.64
C GLU A 276 20.71 -19.16 4.00
N GLN A 277 19.43 -19.42 4.23
CA GLN A 277 18.84 -20.76 4.27
C GLN A 277 17.43 -20.70 3.69
N LEU A 278 17.22 -21.21 2.48
CA LEU A 278 15.91 -21.12 1.84
C LEU A 278 14.84 -21.90 2.63
N VAL A 279 13.63 -21.35 2.70
CA VAL A 279 12.43 -22.03 3.22
C VAL A 279 11.45 -22.28 2.08
N SER A 280 10.78 -23.44 2.08
CA SER A 280 9.70 -23.72 1.13
C SER A 280 8.58 -24.55 1.76
N PHE A 281 7.36 -24.42 1.23
CA PHE A 281 6.28 -25.32 1.58
C PHE A 281 6.50 -26.69 0.93
N THR A 282 6.49 -27.74 1.75
CA THR A 282 6.58 -29.14 1.29
C THR A 282 5.19 -29.76 1.09
N ASP A 283 4.17 -29.24 1.77
CA ASP A 283 2.79 -29.70 1.67
C ASP A 283 1.81 -28.56 1.95
N ILE A 284 0.84 -28.38 1.03
CA ILE A 284 -0.22 -27.37 1.11
C ILE A 284 -1.64 -27.99 1.17
N SER A 285 -1.75 -29.31 1.28
CA SER A 285 -3.03 -30.04 1.22
C SER A 285 -4.03 -29.65 2.31
N ASP A 286 -3.56 -29.06 3.41
CA ASP A 286 -4.40 -28.55 4.50
C ASP A 286 -4.95 -27.14 4.25
N PHE A 287 -4.45 -26.44 3.23
CA PHE A 287 -4.83 -25.08 2.83
C PHE A 287 -4.78 -24.90 1.30
N PRO A 288 -5.46 -25.75 0.51
CA PRO A 288 -5.28 -25.82 -0.93
C PRO A 288 -5.76 -24.56 -1.66
N THR A 289 -6.76 -23.84 -1.13
CA THR A 289 -7.25 -22.58 -1.71
C THR A 289 -6.29 -21.41 -1.53
N SER A 290 -5.17 -21.60 -0.83
CA SER A 290 -4.11 -20.61 -0.71
C SER A 290 -3.43 -20.36 -2.06
N GLY A 291 -3.49 -21.31 -2.99
CA GLY A 291 -2.87 -21.19 -4.33
C GLY A 291 -1.34 -21.03 -4.28
N LEU A 292 -0.69 -21.37 -3.18
CA LEU A 292 0.78 -21.33 -3.03
C LEU A 292 1.39 -22.54 -3.74
N LYS A 293 2.59 -22.39 -4.30
CA LYS A 293 3.30 -23.49 -4.96
C LYS A 293 4.26 -24.20 -4.01
N THR A 294 4.21 -25.54 -3.97
CA THR A 294 5.13 -26.36 -3.18
C THR A 294 6.55 -26.35 -3.78
N GLY A 295 7.56 -26.54 -2.94
CA GLY A 295 8.97 -26.65 -3.33
C GLY A 295 9.63 -25.34 -3.77
N ALA A 296 8.89 -24.24 -3.88
CA ALA A 296 9.44 -22.95 -4.24
C ALA A 296 10.17 -22.32 -3.05
N GLY A 297 11.51 -22.34 -3.06
CA GLY A 297 12.33 -21.72 -2.02
C GLY A 297 12.21 -20.19 -2.00
N VAL A 298 12.11 -19.61 -0.80
CA VAL A 298 12.19 -18.17 -0.53
C VAL A 298 13.23 -17.90 0.56
N SER A 299 13.79 -16.70 0.56
CA SER A 299 14.89 -16.32 1.45
C SER A 299 14.45 -16.26 2.91
N THR A 300 15.32 -16.67 3.84
CA THR A 300 15.13 -16.43 5.28
C THR A 300 16.08 -15.38 5.83
N THR A 301 16.84 -14.70 4.96
CA THR A 301 17.80 -13.68 5.37
C THR A 301 17.11 -12.60 6.22
N GLY A 302 17.68 -12.33 7.40
CA GLY A 302 17.13 -11.38 8.38
C GLY A 302 16.00 -11.93 9.26
N LEU A 303 15.44 -13.11 8.95
CA LEU A 303 14.42 -13.77 9.76
C LEU A 303 15.07 -14.85 10.62
N TRP A 304 15.16 -14.62 11.92
CA TRP A 304 15.65 -15.64 12.84
C TRP A 304 14.73 -16.86 12.85
N HIS A 305 15.30 -18.06 12.87
CA HIS A 305 14.57 -19.32 12.79
C HIS A 305 15.28 -20.48 13.46
N TYR A 306 14.57 -21.59 13.64
CA TYR A 306 15.04 -22.76 14.39
C TYR A 306 14.80 -24.05 13.58
N PRO A 307 15.82 -24.54 12.85
CA PRO A 307 15.80 -25.86 12.24
C PRO A 307 15.33 -26.95 13.21
N ALA A 308 14.26 -27.67 12.87
CA ALA A 308 13.61 -28.62 13.78
C ALA A 308 13.48 -30.04 13.22
N THR A 309 13.19 -30.99 14.10
CA THR A 309 12.73 -32.35 13.78
C THR A 309 11.38 -32.62 14.44
N ILE A 310 10.52 -33.40 13.78
CA ILE A 310 9.26 -33.86 14.39
C ILE A 310 9.57 -35.00 15.37
N SER A 311 9.08 -34.88 16.59
CA SER A 311 9.26 -35.89 17.64
C SER A 311 8.10 -36.88 17.72
N ASN A 312 6.91 -36.52 17.22
CA ASN A 312 5.76 -37.42 17.14
C ASN A 312 4.97 -37.26 15.83
N THR A 313 5.15 -38.20 14.91
CA THR A 313 4.51 -38.18 13.59
C THR A 313 3.03 -38.59 13.59
N THR A 314 2.48 -39.11 14.70
CA THR A 314 1.06 -39.46 14.78
C THR A 314 0.16 -38.25 15.04
N SER A 315 0.72 -37.19 15.64
CA SER A 315 0.01 -35.95 15.98
C SER A 315 0.57 -34.72 15.25
N THR A 316 1.68 -34.84 14.54
CA THR A 316 2.39 -33.70 13.95
C THR A 316 2.85 -34.00 12.53
N LYS A 317 2.51 -33.10 11.61
CA LYS A 317 2.80 -33.18 10.19
C LYS A 317 3.68 -32.00 9.76
N LYS A 318 4.72 -32.25 8.96
CA LYS A 318 5.55 -31.21 8.34
C LYS A 318 4.80 -30.55 7.18
N ILE A 319 4.79 -29.23 7.12
CA ILE A 319 4.22 -28.47 5.98
C ILE A 319 5.25 -27.58 5.28
N ALA A 320 6.33 -27.21 5.95
CA ALA A 320 7.43 -26.44 5.37
C ALA A 320 8.78 -26.95 5.86
N ALA A 321 9.81 -26.73 5.06
CA ALA A 321 11.17 -27.15 5.34
C ALA A 321 12.19 -26.06 5.05
N PHE A 322 13.25 -26.03 5.86
CA PHE A 322 14.47 -25.32 5.53
C PHE A 322 15.38 -26.21 4.70
N ALA A 323 15.88 -25.67 3.60
CA ALA A 323 16.84 -26.34 2.74
C ALA A 323 18.18 -26.57 3.47
N PRO A 324 19.02 -27.51 2.99
CA PRO A 324 20.41 -27.59 3.42
C PRO A 324 21.13 -26.25 3.18
N ALA A 325 21.95 -25.85 4.14
CA ALA A 325 22.74 -24.61 4.10
C ALA A 325 24.07 -24.81 4.86
N THR A 326 24.94 -23.81 4.86
CA THR A 326 26.18 -23.85 5.64
C THR A 326 25.84 -24.01 7.13
N GLY A 327 26.36 -25.07 7.76
CA GLY A 327 26.02 -25.45 9.14
C GLY A 327 24.84 -26.42 9.29
N PHE A 328 24.07 -26.64 8.21
CA PHE A 328 22.89 -27.53 8.18
C PHE A 328 22.94 -28.44 6.95
N SER A 329 23.59 -29.59 7.07
CA SER A 329 23.84 -30.49 5.93
C SER A 329 22.61 -31.22 5.38
N THR A 330 21.48 -31.17 6.08
CA THR A 330 20.24 -31.85 5.70
C THR A 330 19.05 -30.90 5.80
N GLU A 331 18.01 -31.20 5.03
CA GLU A 331 16.71 -30.54 5.18
C GLU A 331 16.21 -30.68 6.62
N SER A 332 15.58 -29.63 7.14
CA SER A 332 14.97 -29.60 8.48
C SER A 332 13.57 -29.00 8.44
N VAL A 333 12.79 -29.22 9.50
CA VAL A 333 11.41 -28.77 9.60
C VAL A 333 11.37 -27.27 9.89
N ALA A 334 10.60 -26.52 9.11
CA ALA A 334 10.38 -25.08 9.29
C ALA A 334 8.99 -24.75 9.84
N ALA A 335 7.98 -25.54 9.47
CA ALA A 335 6.63 -25.38 10.00
C ALA A 335 5.88 -26.72 10.05
N VAL A 336 4.94 -26.82 10.98
CA VAL A 336 4.13 -28.02 11.23
C VAL A 336 2.64 -27.70 11.40
N ILE A 337 1.81 -28.72 11.20
CA ILE A 337 0.43 -28.77 11.70
C ILE A 337 0.36 -29.88 12.75
N ASN A 338 -0.23 -29.56 13.88
CA ASN A 338 -0.53 -30.49 14.97
C ASN A 338 -2.03 -30.82 15.00
N ASP A 339 -2.34 -32.08 15.31
CA ASP A 339 -3.63 -32.54 15.79
C ASP A 339 -3.43 -33.24 17.14
N PHE A 340 -3.79 -32.52 18.21
CA PHE A 340 -3.72 -33.02 19.58
C PHE A 340 -5.12 -33.39 20.05
N ASP A 341 -5.55 -34.59 19.69
CA ASP A 341 -6.86 -35.17 20.04
C ASP A 341 -8.05 -34.27 19.62
N GLY A 342 -7.96 -33.71 18.41
CA GLY A 342 -8.95 -32.80 17.82
C GLY A 342 -8.61 -31.32 17.98
N ARG A 343 -7.61 -30.95 18.80
CA ARG A 343 -7.10 -29.57 18.88
C ARG A 343 -6.09 -29.33 17.77
N GLN A 344 -6.47 -28.53 16.80
CA GLN A 344 -5.65 -28.23 15.62
C GLN A 344 -4.80 -26.97 15.81
N GLN A 345 -3.50 -27.06 15.51
CA GLN A 345 -2.60 -25.91 15.54
C GLN A 345 -1.64 -25.92 14.35
N MET A 346 -1.29 -24.75 13.82
CA MET A 346 -0.19 -24.57 12.87
C MET A 346 0.93 -23.79 13.55
N ALA A 347 2.18 -24.26 13.47
CA ALA A 347 3.32 -23.64 14.12
C ALA A 347 4.46 -23.37 13.13
N PHE A 348 4.98 -22.14 13.12
CA PHE A 348 6.15 -21.73 12.33
C PHE A 348 7.36 -21.52 13.25
N PHE A 349 8.46 -22.18 12.93
CA PHE A 349 9.73 -22.08 13.65
C PHE A 349 10.65 -21.01 13.05
N ILE A 350 10.05 -19.90 12.62
CA ILE A 350 10.69 -18.75 11.99
C ILE A 350 9.97 -17.47 12.44
N GLY A 351 10.73 -16.40 12.66
CA GLY A 351 10.22 -15.07 12.90
C GLY A 351 9.48 -14.51 11.68
N PHE A 352 8.53 -13.62 11.92
CA PHE A 352 7.81 -12.91 10.86
C PHE A 352 7.98 -11.41 11.05
N ASP A 353 8.15 -10.70 9.95
CA ASP A 353 8.03 -9.25 9.91
C ASP A 353 7.52 -8.81 8.53
N THR A 354 6.23 -8.53 8.45
CA THR A 354 5.56 -8.15 7.20
C THR A 354 5.89 -6.73 6.74
N THR A 355 6.59 -5.93 7.57
CA THR A 355 6.94 -4.55 7.21
C THR A 355 8.05 -4.49 6.17
N TRP A 356 9.03 -5.41 6.23
CA TRP A 356 10.19 -5.44 5.33
C TRP A 356 10.40 -6.80 4.65
N SER A 357 9.87 -7.91 5.18
CA SER A 357 10.12 -9.23 4.60
C SER A 357 9.06 -9.65 3.58
N ALA A 358 9.49 -9.84 2.34
CA ALA A 358 8.69 -10.49 1.30
C ALA A 358 8.32 -11.93 1.69
N THR A 359 9.24 -12.64 2.34
CA THR A 359 9.01 -14.01 2.82
C THR A 359 7.90 -14.06 3.86
N SER A 360 7.87 -13.13 4.82
CA SER A 360 6.76 -13.08 5.80
C SER A 360 5.42 -12.79 5.12
N ASN A 361 5.40 -11.89 4.14
CA ASN A 361 4.21 -11.63 3.34
C ASN A 361 3.80 -12.83 2.48
N TYR A 362 4.72 -13.66 2.00
CA TYR A 362 4.41 -14.90 1.29
C TYR A 362 3.86 -15.99 2.22
N LEU A 363 4.55 -16.25 3.34
CA LEU A 363 4.21 -17.34 4.27
C LEU A 363 2.87 -17.10 4.98
N GLN A 364 2.46 -15.84 5.18
CA GLN A 364 1.21 -15.54 5.91
C GLN A 364 -0.03 -16.16 5.26
N HIS A 365 -0.02 -16.31 3.94
CA HIS A 365 -1.17 -16.82 3.19
C HIS A 365 -1.49 -18.28 3.49
N ALA A 366 -0.49 -19.07 3.90
CA ALA A 366 -0.72 -20.44 4.34
C ALA A 366 -1.55 -20.46 5.62
N TRP A 367 -1.14 -19.71 6.64
CA TRP A 367 -1.82 -19.72 7.93
C TRP A 367 -3.16 -19.00 7.88
N ILE A 368 -3.30 -17.89 7.12
CA ILE A 368 -4.57 -17.17 6.95
C ILE A 368 -5.60 -18.07 6.27
N THR A 369 -5.20 -18.75 5.20
CA THR A 369 -6.09 -19.69 4.50
C THR A 369 -6.45 -20.86 5.41
N TRP A 370 -5.47 -21.42 6.12
CA TRP A 370 -5.70 -22.57 6.98
C TRP A 370 -6.60 -22.24 8.18
N ILE A 371 -6.35 -21.12 8.88
CA ILE A 371 -7.10 -20.77 10.08
C ILE A 371 -8.57 -20.47 9.76
N THR A 372 -8.84 -19.85 8.61
CA THR A 372 -10.19 -19.56 8.11
C THR A 372 -10.83 -20.73 7.37
N ARG A 373 -10.10 -21.84 7.14
CA ARG A 373 -10.50 -22.94 6.24
C ARG A 373 -10.85 -22.44 4.82
N GLY A 374 -10.31 -21.30 4.40
CA GLY A 374 -10.62 -20.63 3.15
C GLY A 374 -12.00 -19.97 3.08
N LEU A 375 -12.72 -19.83 4.21
CA LEU A 375 -14.06 -19.25 4.31
C LEU A 375 -14.05 -18.02 5.22
N HIS A 376 -14.23 -16.82 4.66
CA HIS A 376 -14.13 -15.57 5.41
C HIS A 376 -14.83 -14.40 4.71
N ALA A 377 -15.20 -13.36 5.46
CA ALA A 377 -15.51 -12.06 4.88
C ALA A 377 -14.18 -11.39 4.51
N GLY A 378 -13.96 -11.18 3.22
CA GLY A 378 -12.68 -10.73 2.68
C GLY A 378 -12.48 -11.19 1.24
N TYR A 379 -11.41 -10.69 0.64
CA TYR A 379 -11.11 -10.81 -0.79
C TYR A 379 -9.60 -10.86 -1.00
N ARG A 380 -9.13 -11.77 -1.85
CA ARG A 380 -7.73 -11.84 -2.29
C ARG A 380 -7.66 -11.49 -3.77
N ARG A 381 -6.97 -10.40 -4.08
CA ARG A 381 -6.63 -9.99 -5.45
C ARG A 381 -5.26 -9.35 -5.45
N VAL A 382 -4.56 -9.52 -6.56
CA VAL A 382 -3.30 -8.82 -6.82
C VAL A 382 -3.50 -7.99 -8.08
N ASN A 383 -3.30 -6.69 -7.94
CA ASN A 383 -3.28 -5.76 -9.05
C ASN A 383 -1.85 -5.41 -9.43
N LEU A 384 -1.57 -5.42 -10.74
CA LEU A 384 -0.29 -4.94 -11.29
C LEU A 384 -0.60 -3.83 -12.29
N ASN A 385 -0.72 -2.62 -11.77
CA ASN A 385 -1.01 -1.42 -12.55
C ASN A 385 0.32 -0.69 -12.80
N THR A 386 0.80 -0.71 -14.04
CA THR A 386 2.05 -0.04 -14.44
C THR A 386 1.70 1.20 -15.25
N GLN A 387 1.89 2.37 -14.64
CA GLN A 387 1.60 3.65 -15.28
C GLN A 387 2.87 4.21 -15.92
N ILE A 388 2.75 4.63 -17.17
CA ILE A 388 3.80 5.30 -17.93
C ILE A 388 3.44 6.78 -18.04
N ASP A 389 4.16 7.59 -17.30
CA ASP A 389 4.05 9.04 -17.30
C ASP A 389 4.79 9.63 -18.54
N ASP A 390 4.60 10.92 -18.80
CA ASP A 390 5.28 11.73 -19.81
C ASP A 390 5.10 11.34 -21.28
N MET A 391 4.04 10.59 -21.63
CA MET A 391 3.85 10.21 -23.03
C MET A 391 3.66 11.45 -23.93
N PHE A 392 4.35 11.43 -25.07
CA PHE A 392 4.55 12.52 -26.04
C PHE A 392 5.62 13.56 -25.70
N LEU A 393 6.07 13.65 -24.45
CA LEU A 393 7.16 14.55 -24.07
C LEU A 393 8.53 14.02 -24.50
N GLU A 394 9.49 14.93 -24.53
CA GLU A 394 10.92 14.61 -24.57
C GLU A 394 11.50 14.75 -23.15
N THR A 395 12.29 13.79 -22.70
CA THR A 395 12.90 13.78 -21.35
C THR A 395 14.41 13.85 -21.46
N GLU A 396 15.06 14.74 -20.71
CA GLU A 396 16.52 14.74 -20.55
C GLU A 396 16.95 13.49 -19.75
N ILE A 397 17.94 12.77 -20.28
CA ILE A 397 18.42 11.52 -19.70
C ILE A 397 19.57 11.79 -18.74
N TYR A 398 19.50 11.17 -17.56
CA TYR A 398 20.51 11.29 -16.50
C TYR A 398 21.91 10.89 -16.99
N SER A 399 21.99 9.82 -17.80
CA SER A 399 23.22 9.38 -18.42
C SER A 399 23.00 8.76 -19.81
N PRO A 400 23.66 9.27 -20.87
CA PRO A 400 24.62 10.37 -20.84
C PRO A 400 23.92 11.74 -20.66
N ALA A 401 24.44 12.57 -19.75
CA ALA A 401 23.88 13.89 -19.47
C ALA A 401 23.86 14.81 -20.71
N GLY A 402 22.83 15.65 -20.82
CA GLY A 402 22.60 16.52 -21.98
C GLY A 402 22.09 15.78 -23.22
N SER A 403 21.69 14.51 -23.09
CA SER A 403 20.97 13.80 -24.15
C SER A 403 19.49 13.76 -23.81
N ASN A 404 18.65 13.94 -24.82
CA ASN A 404 17.21 13.82 -24.69
C ASN A 404 16.70 12.55 -25.37
N PHE A 405 15.61 12.00 -24.85
CA PHE A 405 14.94 10.87 -25.47
C PHE A 405 13.42 11.09 -25.50
N ARG A 406 12.84 10.82 -26.67
CA ARG A 406 11.40 10.72 -26.90
C ARG A 406 11.08 9.35 -27.48
N ILE A 407 10.13 8.64 -26.87
CA ILE A 407 9.71 7.32 -27.31
C ILE A 407 9.21 7.33 -28.76
N ARG A 408 9.47 6.26 -29.51
CA ARG A 408 9.10 6.13 -30.93
C ARG A 408 7.98 5.11 -31.12
N ALA A 409 7.20 5.25 -32.19
CA ALA A 409 6.12 4.33 -32.54
C ALA A 409 6.58 2.84 -32.64
N GLN A 410 7.81 2.62 -33.10
CA GLN A 410 8.38 1.26 -33.19
C GLN A 410 8.70 0.68 -31.81
N ASP A 411 9.14 1.50 -30.84
CA ASP A 411 9.32 1.06 -29.45
C ASP A 411 7.99 0.58 -28.88
N LEU A 412 6.91 1.34 -29.07
CA LEU A 412 5.57 0.96 -28.61
C LEU A 412 4.98 -0.26 -29.33
N SER A 413 5.28 -0.44 -30.62
CA SER A 413 4.89 -1.65 -31.36
C SER A 413 5.49 -2.92 -30.73
N ASN A 414 6.74 -2.84 -30.28
CA ASN A 414 7.40 -3.92 -29.56
C ASN A 414 6.82 -4.12 -28.16
N ILE A 415 6.50 -3.04 -27.42
CA ILE A 415 5.80 -3.14 -26.13
C ILE A 415 4.43 -3.80 -26.29
N ALA A 416 3.66 -3.42 -27.31
CA ALA A 416 2.34 -3.98 -27.60
C ALA A 416 2.41 -5.49 -27.92
N THR A 417 3.45 -5.92 -28.63
CA THR A 417 3.71 -7.34 -28.92
C THR A 417 4.18 -8.10 -27.68
N TRP A 418 5.08 -7.51 -26.90
CA TRP A 418 5.55 -8.09 -25.65
C TRP A 418 4.44 -8.22 -24.60
N THR A 419 3.48 -7.30 -24.57
CA THR A 419 2.33 -7.35 -23.65
C THR A 419 1.53 -8.65 -23.85
N ASP A 420 1.36 -9.12 -25.08
CA ASP A 420 0.72 -10.41 -25.37
C ASP A 420 1.59 -11.58 -24.83
N ALA A 421 2.91 -11.48 -24.99
CA ALA A 421 3.85 -12.51 -24.54
C ALA A 421 3.97 -12.61 -23.00
N ILE A 422 3.97 -11.48 -22.28
CA ILE A 422 4.02 -11.48 -20.81
C ILE A 422 2.71 -12.00 -20.21
N ASN A 423 1.55 -11.65 -20.79
CA ASN A 423 0.26 -12.19 -20.36
C ASN A 423 0.23 -13.73 -20.44
N ALA A 424 0.80 -14.31 -21.51
CA ALA A 424 0.89 -15.76 -21.67
C ALA A 424 1.76 -16.47 -20.62
N LYS A 425 2.59 -15.73 -19.88
CA LYS A 425 3.41 -16.26 -18.78
C LYS A 425 2.68 -16.21 -17.42
N MET A 426 1.55 -15.52 -17.33
CA MET A 426 0.79 -15.38 -16.09
C MET A 426 -0.20 -16.53 -15.87
N PRO A 427 -0.69 -16.76 -14.65
CA PRO A 427 -1.65 -17.82 -14.36
C PRO A 427 -2.99 -17.54 -15.06
N ALA A 428 -3.79 -18.59 -15.27
CA ALA A 428 -5.11 -18.45 -15.86
C ALA A 428 -5.96 -17.39 -15.12
N GLY A 429 -6.76 -16.64 -15.85
CA GLY A 429 -7.57 -15.53 -15.29
C GLY A 429 -6.80 -14.21 -15.16
N SER A 430 -5.49 -14.18 -15.42
CA SER A 430 -4.72 -12.93 -15.44
C SER A 430 -5.09 -12.06 -16.64
N SER A 431 -4.97 -10.76 -16.47
CA SER A 431 -5.11 -9.78 -17.55
C SER A 431 -4.20 -8.59 -17.23
N TYR A 432 -3.15 -8.42 -18.00
CA TYR A 432 -2.20 -7.33 -17.85
C TYR A 432 -2.24 -6.40 -19.06
N PHE A 433 -2.23 -5.10 -18.80
CA PHE A 433 -1.99 -4.08 -19.81
C PHE A 433 -1.17 -2.94 -19.19
N VAL A 434 -0.58 -2.12 -20.04
CA VAL A 434 0.17 -0.92 -19.63
C VAL A 434 -0.78 0.27 -19.69
N GLU A 435 -0.83 1.11 -18.66
CA GLU A 435 -1.63 2.34 -18.64
C GLU A 435 -0.71 3.55 -18.87
N VAL A 436 -1.15 4.52 -19.67
CA VAL A 436 -0.30 5.61 -20.17
C VAL A 436 -0.93 6.97 -19.85
N GLY A 437 -0.15 7.82 -19.19
CA GLY A 437 -0.41 9.23 -18.93
C GLY A 437 0.09 10.09 -20.10
N HIS A 438 -0.80 10.84 -20.73
CA HIS A 438 -0.48 11.62 -21.94
C HIS A 438 -0.39 13.11 -21.68
N ASN A 439 0.57 13.76 -22.34
CA ASN A 439 0.75 15.21 -22.38
C ASN A 439 0.53 15.74 -23.79
N GLY A 440 -0.64 16.31 -24.05
CA GLY A 440 -1.02 16.74 -25.39
C GLY A 440 -0.11 17.81 -25.99
N ASN A 441 0.54 18.65 -25.18
CA ASN A 441 1.45 19.68 -25.69
C ASN A 441 2.66 19.08 -26.40
N GLY A 442 3.22 17.97 -25.90
CA GLY A 442 4.35 17.29 -26.54
C GLY A 442 4.01 16.71 -27.92
N ASN A 443 2.73 16.46 -28.20
CA ASN A 443 2.27 16.16 -29.56
C ASN A 443 2.29 17.41 -30.45
N ILE A 444 1.85 18.55 -29.93
CA ILE A 444 1.86 19.83 -30.66
C ILE A 444 3.29 20.29 -30.93
N GLU A 445 4.18 20.29 -29.93
CA GLU A 445 5.59 20.66 -30.04
C GLU A 445 6.31 19.84 -31.12
N ASN A 446 6.18 18.51 -31.07
CA ASN A 446 6.81 17.65 -32.06
C ASN A 446 6.27 17.92 -33.48
N SER A 447 4.97 18.19 -33.61
CA SER A 447 4.37 18.56 -34.89
C SER A 447 4.81 19.93 -35.38
N SER A 448 4.95 20.94 -34.51
CA SER A 448 5.35 22.30 -34.88
C SER A 448 6.83 22.40 -35.23
N ASP A 449 7.70 21.75 -34.46
CA ASP A 449 9.13 22.02 -34.47
C ASP A 449 9.91 21.16 -35.47
N SER A 450 9.27 20.09 -35.97
CA SER A 450 9.89 19.15 -36.91
C SER A 450 10.05 19.71 -38.34
N SER A 451 9.28 20.73 -38.73
CA SER A 451 9.40 21.35 -40.07
C SER A 451 8.67 22.70 -40.20
N ASN A 452 9.03 23.49 -41.22
CA ASN A 452 8.28 24.71 -41.57
C ASN A 452 6.80 24.44 -41.87
N ALA A 453 6.48 23.30 -42.50
CA ALA A 453 5.10 22.91 -42.77
C ALA A 453 4.33 22.56 -41.48
N GLY A 454 5.05 22.03 -40.49
CA GLY A 454 4.57 21.81 -39.13
C GLY A 454 4.22 23.12 -38.43
N TRP A 455 5.17 24.05 -38.42
CA TRP A 455 4.94 25.41 -37.90
C TRP A 455 3.74 26.10 -38.58
N ASP A 456 3.64 26.02 -39.91
CA ASP A 456 2.53 26.62 -40.66
C ASP A 456 1.16 25.98 -40.30
N ALA A 457 1.14 24.71 -39.91
CA ALA A 457 -0.09 23.98 -39.58
C ALA A 457 -0.49 24.07 -38.10
N CYS A 458 0.48 24.17 -37.19
CA CYS A 458 0.30 24.15 -35.74
C CYS A 458 0.37 25.55 -35.10
N GLY A 459 1.20 26.44 -35.65
CA GLY A 459 1.67 27.61 -34.91
C GLY A 459 2.53 27.20 -33.71
N ALA A 460 2.59 28.06 -32.70
CA ALA A 460 3.30 27.78 -31.46
C ALA A 460 2.53 26.81 -30.56
N ALA A 461 3.25 25.86 -29.95
CA ALA A 461 2.77 25.13 -28.78
C ALA A 461 2.71 26.05 -27.55
N ILE A 462 2.25 25.53 -26.41
CA ILE A 462 2.36 26.26 -25.14
C ILE A 462 3.80 26.18 -24.66
N GLU A 463 4.40 27.34 -24.46
CA GLU A 463 5.80 27.50 -24.06
C GLU A 463 5.89 28.54 -22.93
N TYR A 464 6.70 28.25 -21.92
CA TYR A 464 6.97 29.14 -20.80
C TYR A 464 8.28 28.74 -20.10
N ASP A 465 8.87 29.70 -19.37
CA ASP A 465 10.03 29.40 -18.52
C ASP A 465 9.54 28.75 -17.21
N SER A 466 9.91 27.50 -16.97
CA SER A 466 9.60 26.81 -15.71
C SER A 466 10.25 27.52 -14.52
N PRO A 467 9.49 27.79 -13.44
CA PRO A 467 10.05 28.35 -12.21
C PRO A 467 10.92 27.31 -11.51
N LEU A 468 11.67 27.74 -10.49
CA LEU A 468 12.33 26.80 -9.58
C LEU A 468 11.29 25.98 -8.81
N ASP A 469 11.56 24.69 -8.68
CA ASP A 469 10.74 23.78 -7.89
C ASP A 469 10.57 24.29 -6.46
N THR A 470 9.35 24.14 -5.94
CA THR A 470 9.11 24.42 -4.53
C THR A 470 9.62 23.28 -3.64
N PRO A 471 9.86 23.51 -2.34
CA PRO A 471 10.13 22.42 -1.43
C PRO A 471 8.99 21.38 -1.43
N PRO A 472 9.26 20.08 -1.24
CA PRO A 472 8.22 19.08 -1.11
C PRO A 472 7.17 19.45 -0.06
N GLU A 473 5.91 19.12 -0.34
CA GLU A 473 4.74 19.42 0.50
C GLU A 473 4.45 20.92 0.70
N TRP A 474 4.90 21.77 -0.23
CA TRP A 474 4.60 23.20 -0.21
C TRP A 474 3.08 23.46 -0.27
N VAL A 475 2.55 24.04 0.79
CA VAL A 475 1.14 24.47 0.86
C VAL A 475 1.01 25.89 0.34
N LYS A 476 0.59 26.02 -0.93
CA LYS A 476 0.41 27.33 -1.57
C LYS A 476 -0.67 28.16 -0.88
N PRO A 477 -0.41 29.43 -0.51
CA PRO A 477 -1.45 30.36 -0.11
C PRO A 477 -2.47 30.58 -1.24
N LEU A 478 -3.76 30.34 -0.95
CA LEU A 478 -4.85 30.48 -1.92
C LEU A 478 -4.90 31.86 -2.57
N GLY A 479 -5.17 31.90 -3.88
CA GLY A 479 -5.30 33.12 -4.67
C GLY A 479 -3.97 33.80 -5.03
N THR A 480 -2.83 33.21 -4.67
CA THR A 480 -1.49 33.69 -5.06
C THR A 480 -0.96 32.96 -6.30
N GLY A 481 0.31 33.18 -6.66
CA GLY A 481 0.94 32.65 -7.86
C GLY A 481 0.90 33.64 -9.04
N THR A 482 1.60 33.30 -10.12
CA THR A 482 1.68 34.08 -11.35
C THR A 482 1.39 33.16 -12.53
N ASN A 483 0.53 33.60 -13.45
CA ASN A 483 0.23 32.83 -14.65
C ASN A 483 1.50 32.62 -15.48
N LEU A 484 1.82 31.37 -15.81
CA LEU A 484 2.91 31.02 -16.72
C LEU A 484 2.41 30.89 -18.16
N TRP A 485 1.18 30.40 -18.33
CA TRP A 485 0.61 30.18 -19.66
C TRP A 485 0.56 31.49 -20.47
N PRO A 486 0.89 31.43 -21.77
CA PRO A 486 0.65 32.53 -22.70
C PRO A 486 -0.80 33.04 -22.66
N ALA A 487 -0.98 34.31 -23.00
CA ALA A 487 -2.30 34.94 -23.04
C ALA A 487 -3.22 34.31 -24.10
N VAL A 488 -2.64 33.72 -25.14
CA VAL A 488 -3.31 32.94 -26.20
C VAL A 488 -2.50 31.69 -26.50
N PRO A 489 -3.14 30.55 -26.81
CA PRO A 489 -4.58 30.35 -26.90
C PRO A 489 -5.29 30.25 -25.53
N THR A 490 -6.55 30.71 -25.47
CA THR A 490 -7.39 30.60 -24.25
C THR A 490 -8.22 29.32 -24.19
N THR A 491 -8.32 28.61 -25.31
CA THR A 491 -8.98 27.32 -25.48
C THR A 491 -8.20 26.49 -26.48
N TYR A 492 -8.18 25.16 -26.35
CA TYR A 492 -7.56 24.28 -27.33
C TYR A 492 -8.15 24.50 -28.74
N ASP A 493 -7.31 24.89 -29.71
CA ASP A 493 -7.71 25.21 -31.08
C ASP A 493 -6.80 24.61 -32.17
N TRP A 494 -5.82 23.77 -31.79
CA TRP A 494 -4.99 23.05 -32.76
C TRP A 494 -5.80 22.06 -33.62
N THR A 495 -5.45 22.00 -34.90
CA THR A 495 -6.19 21.24 -35.90
C THR A 495 -5.78 19.76 -35.93
N ALA A 496 -6.67 18.90 -36.43
CA ALA A 496 -6.32 17.50 -36.70
C ALA A 496 -5.16 17.36 -37.69
N THR A 497 -4.99 18.33 -38.60
CA THR A 497 -3.84 18.37 -39.52
C THR A 497 -2.53 18.59 -38.76
N CYS A 498 -2.52 19.48 -37.76
CA CYS A 498 -1.37 19.68 -36.89
C CYS A 498 -1.03 18.41 -36.10
N THR A 499 -1.99 17.87 -35.34
CA THR A 499 -1.73 16.74 -34.44
C THR A 499 -1.27 15.49 -35.20
N ALA A 500 -1.82 15.26 -36.40
CA ALA A 500 -1.50 14.09 -37.24
C ALA A 500 -0.10 14.11 -37.89
N MET A 501 0.67 15.20 -37.76
CA MET A 501 2.06 15.23 -38.25
C MET A 501 3.03 14.42 -37.37
N ASP A 502 2.66 14.17 -36.11
CA ASP A 502 3.44 13.33 -35.22
C ASP A 502 3.17 11.84 -35.49
N GLU A 503 4.19 11.13 -35.96
CA GLU A 503 4.12 9.69 -36.21
C GLU A 503 3.75 8.89 -34.95
N LEU A 504 4.12 9.38 -33.77
CA LEU A 504 3.75 8.77 -32.50
C LEU A 504 2.24 8.83 -32.27
N LEU A 505 1.59 9.96 -32.60
CA LEU A 505 0.14 10.09 -32.49
C LEU A 505 -0.58 9.21 -33.49
N ALA A 506 -0.08 9.14 -34.73
CA ALA A 506 -0.66 8.26 -35.75
C ALA A 506 -0.66 6.79 -35.27
N TRP A 507 0.39 6.37 -34.55
CA TRP A 507 0.43 5.05 -33.93
C TRP A 507 -0.60 4.90 -32.82
N TRP A 508 -0.70 5.86 -31.89
CA TRP A 508 -1.62 5.82 -30.75
C TRP A 508 -3.10 5.86 -31.17
N THR A 509 -3.43 6.61 -32.21
CA THR A 509 -4.81 6.76 -32.71
C THR A 509 -5.25 5.62 -33.63
N THR A 510 -4.35 4.69 -33.95
CA THR A 510 -4.71 3.43 -34.61
C THR A 510 -5.47 2.55 -33.62
N GLU A 511 -6.73 2.21 -33.93
CA GLU A 511 -7.67 1.54 -33.01
C GLU A 511 -7.12 0.24 -32.37
N SER A 512 -6.36 -0.55 -33.15
CA SER A 512 -5.75 -1.80 -32.65
C SER A 512 -4.62 -1.56 -31.65
N ASN A 513 -3.95 -0.42 -31.73
CA ASN A 513 -2.90 -0.03 -30.79
C ASN A 513 -3.52 0.64 -29.57
N LEU A 514 -4.43 1.59 -29.79
CA LEU A 514 -5.18 2.29 -28.75
C LEU A 514 -5.74 1.30 -27.71
N ASN A 515 -6.50 0.29 -28.18
CA ASN A 515 -7.20 -0.62 -27.28
C ASN A 515 -6.31 -1.71 -26.63
N LYS A 516 -5.00 -1.71 -26.89
CA LYS A 516 -4.04 -2.55 -26.16
C LYS A 516 -3.61 -1.93 -24.82
N PHE A 517 -3.77 -0.62 -24.65
CA PHE A 517 -3.27 0.14 -23.51
C PHE A 517 -4.43 0.74 -22.70
N GLY A 518 -4.14 1.14 -21.47
CA GLY A 518 -4.96 2.06 -20.70
C GLY A 518 -4.52 3.50 -20.93
N HIS A 519 -5.43 4.45 -20.76
CA HIS A 519 -5.18 5.86 -21.06
C HIS A 519 -5.71 6.77 -19.95
N ILE A 520 -4.89 7.75 -19.56
CA ILE A 520 -5.22 8.78 -18.58
C ILE A 520 -4.54 10.10 -18.94
N SER A 521 -5.10 11.22 -18.48
CA SER A 521 -4.45 12.53 -18.61
C SER A 521 -3.25 12.63 -17.66
N HIS A 522 -2.15 13.20 -18.15
CA HIS A 522 -1.01 13.63 -17.34
C HIS A 522 -0.81 15.14 -17.39
N THR A 523 -1.91 15.90 -17.53
CA THR A 523 -1.93 17.35 -17.83
C THR A 523 -1.47 17.67 -19.24
N PHE A 524 -1.60 18.93 -19.69
CA PHE A 524 -1.37 19.26 -21.09
C PHE A 524 0.11 19.47 -21.36
N THR A 525 0.76 20.32 -20.56
CA THR A 525 2.15 20.76 -20.78
C THR A 525 3.14 20.16 -19.79
N HIS A 526 2.64 19.47 -18.76
CA HIS A 526 3.45 19.03 -17.61
C HIS A 526 3.95 20.22 -16.76
N GLU A 527 3.14 21.28 -16.61
CA GLU A 527 3.42 22.37 -15.67
C GLU A 527 3.42 21.89 -14.22
N GLU A 528 4.48 22.19 -13.48
CA GLU A 528 4.56 21.96 -12.03
C GLU A 528 3.53 22.80 -11.26
N GLN A 529 2.69 22.15 -10.46
CA GLN A 529 1.47 22.77 -9.93
C GLN A 529 1.55 23.21 -8.48
N ASP A 530 2.68 23.01 -7.80
CA ASP A 530 2.80 23.35 -6.37
C ASP A 530 2.59 24.84 -6.10
N ASN A 531 2.99 25.73 -7.02
CA ASN A 531 2.78 27.17 -6.90
C ASN A 531 2.02 27.80 -8.07
N ALA A 532 1.50 26.96 -8.98
CA ALA A 532 0.73 27.41 -10.15
C ALA A 532 -0.60 28.06 -9.77
N THR A 533 -1.13 28.91 -10.66
CA THR A 533 -2.42 29.56 -10.44
C THR A 533 -3.58 28.64 -10.78
N TYR A 534 -4.79 28.95 -10.29
CA TYR A 534 -6.01 28.29 -10.76
C TYR A 534 -6.15 28.40 -12.28
N SER A 535 -5.79 29.55 -12.88
CA SER A 535 -5.96 29.79 -14.30
C SER A 535 -5.09 28.87 -15.15
N ASP A 536 -3.84 28.64 -14.75
CA ASP A 536 -2.93 27.76 -15.49
C ASP A 536 -3.39 26.32 -15.36
N VAL A 537 -3.63 25.87 -14.12
CA VAL A 537 -4.05 24.49 -13.86
C VAL A 537 -5.42 24.18 -14.52
N PHE A 538 -6.34 25.14 -14.59
CA PHE A 538 -7.59 24.93 -15.32
C PHE A 538 -7.33 24.65 -16.81
N LYS A 539 -6.37 25.34 -17.43
CA LYS A 539 -5.97 25.07 -18.81
C LYS A 539 -5.21 23.76 -18.93
N GLU A 540 -4.30 23.43 -18.01
CA GLU A 540 -3.61 22.14 -17.96
C GLU A 540 -4.59 20.96 -18.07
N ILE A 541 -5.70 21.01 -17.32
CA ILE A 541 -6.70 19.94 -17.34
C ILE A 541 -7.58 20.03 -18.59
N SER A 542 -8.19 21.19 -18.85
CA SER A 542 -9.19 21.34 -19.90
C SER A 542 -8.60 21.19 -21.31
N PHE A 543 -7.37 21.67 -21.55
CA PHE A 543 -6.70 21.50 -22.84
C PHE A 543 -6.34 20.04 -23.10
N ASN A 544 -5.86 19.31 -22.10
CA ASN A 544 -5.54 17.90 -22.29
C ASN A 544 -6.80 17.07 -22.51
N GLN A 545 -7.90 17.35 -21.80
CA GLN A 545 -9.20 16.74 -22.07
C GLN A 545 -9.69 17.02 -23.50
N ALA A 546 -9.55 18.27 -23.97
CA ALA A 546 -9.94 18.66 -25.32
C ALA A 546 -9.07 17.96 -26.38
N TRP A 547 -7.76 17.89 -26.18
CA TRP A 547 -6.83 17.18 -27.05
C TRP A 547 -7.14 15.67 -27.10
N LEU A 548 -7.23 15.00 -25.94
CA LEU A 548 -7.56 13.57 -25.83
C LEU A 548 -8.84 13.22 -26.60
N LYS A 549 -9.85 14.10 -26.52
CA LYS A 549 -11.10 13.99 -27.27
C LYS A 549 -10.95 14.25 -28.76
N ALA A 550 -10.19 15.28 -29.14
CA ALA A 550 -9.99 15.66 -30.53
C ALA A 550 -9.24 14.55 -31.31
N VAL A 551 -8.23 13.95 -30.68
CA VAL A 551 -7.43 12.86 -31.28
C VAL A 551 -8.07 11.48 -31.10
N GLY A 552 -9.11 11.37 -30.25
CA GLY A 552 -9.91 10.16 -30.06
C GLY A 552 -9.34 9.13 -29.08
N ILE A 553 -8.34 9.50 -28.27
CA ILE A 553 -7.82 8.63 -27.20
C ILE A 553 -8.87 8.41 -26.10
N ASP A 554 -9.76 9.38 -25.87
CA ASP A 554 -10.87 9.27 -24.91
C ASP A 554 -11.90 8.18 -25.26
N LYS A 555 -11.84 7.64 -26.48
CA LYS A 555 -12.69 6.53 -26.95
C LYS A 555 -12.10 5.16 -26.70
N ALA A 556 -10.90 5.07 -26.12
CA ALA A 556 -10.28 3.80 -25.79
C ALA A 556 -11.19 2.98 -24.85
N THR A 557 -11.18 1.66 -25.01
CA THR A 557 -11.92 0.73 -24.14
C THR A 557 -11.46 0.78 -22.68
N LYS A 558 -10.25 1.30 -22.43
CA LYS A 558 -9.62 1.47 -21.12
C LYS A 558 -9.19 2.92 -20.96
N PHE A 559 -10.11 3.78 -20.54
CA PHE A 559 -9.87 5.21 -20.36
C PHE A 559 -10.30 5.67 -18.98
N THR A 560 -9.45 6.44 -18.32
CA THR A 560 -9.76 7.11 -17.06
C THR A 560 -10.20 8.54 -17.33
N SER A 561 -11.45 8.84 -17.00
CA SER A 561 -12.10 10.13 -17.30
C SER A 561 -12.17 11.09 -16.12
N ASN A 562 -12.17 10.57 -14.90
CA ASN A 562 -12.36 11.32 -13.66
C ASN A 562 -11.11 11.36 -12.78
N GLY A 563 -9.97 10.94 -13.33
CA GLY A 563 -8.69 10.89 -12.64
C GLY A 563 -7.55 11.41 -13.50
N ILE A 564 -6.47 11.84 -12.85
CA ILE A 564 -5.23 12.23 -13.53
C ILE A 564 -4.03 11.62 -12.82
N ILE A 565 -2.91 11.54 -13.55
CA ILE A 565 -1.59 11.49 -12.95
C ILE A 565 -1.14 12.95 -12.80
N PRO A 566 -0.95 13.50 -11.60
CA PRO A 566 -0.46 14.87 -11.46
C PRO A 566 1.01 14.97 -11.95
N PRO A 567 1.40 16.04 -12.65
CA PRO A 567 2.74 16.19 -13.21
C PRO A 567 3.75 16.22 -12.07
N ALA A 568 4.76 15.34 -12.12
CA ALA A 568 5.71 15.10 -11.03
C ALA A 568 5.10 14.94 -9.61
N ILE A 569 3.82 14.57 -9.50
CA ILE A 569 3.08 14.50 -8.23
C ILE A 569 3.07 15.86 -7.51
N THR A 570 2.81 16.95 -8.25
CA THR A 570 2.68 18.31 -7.68
C THR A 570 1.25 18.83 -7.70
N GLY A 571 1.00 19.93 -6.99
CA GLY A 571 -0.32 20.56 -6.83
C GLY A 571 -1.21 19.93 -5.75
N LEU A 572 -0.78 18.83 -5.13
CA LEU A 572 -1.54 18.11 -4.09
C LEU A 572 -1.71 18.91 -2.79
N HIS A 573 -0.95 19.98 -2.61
CA HIS A 573 -1.07 20.94 -1.51
C HIS A 573 -1.47 22.35 -1.97
N ASN A 574 -1.87 22.48 -3.23
CA ASN A 574 -2.36 23.71 -3.84
C ASN A 574 -3.87 23.64 -4.03
N GLY A 575 -4.63 24.27 -3.13
CA GLY A 575 -6.09 24.25 -3.19
C GLY A 575 -6.69 24.93 -4.43
N ASP A 576 -5.97 25.87 -5.07
CA ASP A 576 -6.39 26.44 -6.35
C ASP A 576 -6.26 25.43 -7.50
N ALA A 577 -5.19 24.63 -7.50
CA ALA A 577 -4.99 23.54 -8.47
C ALA A 577 -6.04 22.45 -8.28
N LEU A 578 -6.23 21.98 -7.05
CA LEU A 578 -7.24 20.95 -6.73
C LEU A 578 -8.66 21.40 -7.07
N ARG A 579 -8.99 22.69 -6.89
CA ARG A 579 -10.27 23.26 -7.37
C ARG A 579 -10.37 23.19 -8.90
N ALA A 580 -9.32 23.58 -9.62
CA ALA A 580 -9.31 23.51 -11.08
C ALA A 580 -9.48 22.08 -11.62
N TRP A 581 -8.86 21.09 -10.96
CA TRP A 581 -9.07 19.67 -11.26
C TRP A 581 -10.55 19.29 -11.06
N TRP A 582 -11.10 19.61 -9.89
CA TRP A 582 -12.46 19.25 -9.51
C TRP A 582 -13.52 19.82 -10.45
N GLU A 583 -13.38 21.10 -10.83
CA GLU A 583 -14.32 21.77 -11.72
C GLU A 583 -14.27 21.23 -13.17
N ASN A 584 -13.22 20.52 -13.55
CA ASN A 584 -13.11 19.77 -14.81
C ASN A 584 -13.52 18.29 -14.68
N GLY A 585 -14.09 17.88 -13.55
CA GLY A 585 -14.58 16.53 -13.31
C GLY A 585 -13.53 15.54 -12.81
N ILE A 586 -12.34 16.01 -12.44
CA ILE A 586 -11.31 15.18 -11.81
C ILE A 586 -11.58 15.08 -10.31
N THR A 587 -11.79 13.85 -9.83
CA THR A 587 -12.21 13.56 -8.44
C THR A 587 -11.21 12.68 -7.71
N ASN A 588 -10.27 12.11 -8.45
CA ASN A 588 -9.20 11.31 -7.91
C ASN A 588 -7.90 11.57 -8.68
N CYS A 589 -6.80 11.19 -8.06
CA CYS A 589 -5.49 11.20 -8.69
C CYS A 589 -4.61 10.13 -8.06
N VAL A 590 -3.37 10.07 -8.49
CA VAL A 590 -2.34 9.26 -7.87
C VAL A 590 -1.39 10.12 -7.02
N GLY A 591 -0.82 9.55 -5.96
CA GLY A 591 0.22 10.14 -5.13
C GLY A 591 1.59 9.51 -5.33
N ASP A 592 2.45 9.63 -4.31
CA ASP A 592 3.77 9.03 -4.24
C ASP A 592 4.01 8.43 -2.84
N ASN A 593 4.23 7.11 -2.79
CA ASN A 593 4.41 6.39 -1.54
C ASN A 593 5.75 6.71 -0.83
N THR A 594 6.70 7.37 -1.48
CA THR A 594 7.91 7.88 -0.81
C THR A 594 7.63 9.09 0.08
N ARG A 595 6.46 9.73 -0.09
CA ARG A 595 6.00 10.93 0.63
C ARG A 595 4.90 10.57 1.60
N PRO A 596 5.19 10.39 2.90
CA PRO A 596 4.17 9.98 3.86
C PRO A 596 2.99 10.96 3.93
N ALA A 597 3.14 12.24 3.60
CA ALA A 597 2.05 13.20 3.60
C ALA A 597 0.90 12.81 2.64
N LEU A 598 1.18 11.99 1.63
CA LEU A 598 0.24 11.55 0.59
C LEU A 598 -0.37 10.17 0.87
N LEU A 599 -0.10 9.58 2.04
CA LEU A 599 -0.59 8.26 2.44
C LEU A 599 -1.61 8.33 3.57
N ASN A 600 -2.60 7.44 3.52
CA ASN A 600 -3.55 7.26 4.60
C ASN A 600 -2.81 6.84 5.90
N LYS A 601 -3.19 7.44 7.02
CA LYS A 601 -2.55 7.22 8.33
C LYS A 601 -3.28 6.23 9.23
N GLU A 602 -4.51 5.87 8.88
CA GLU A 602 -5.33 4.92 9.64
C GLU A 602 -5.15 3.49 9.12
N ASN A 603 -5.15 3.31 7.79
CA ASN A 603 -5.07 2.00 7.16
C ASN A 603 -4.37 2.11 5.80
N PRO A 604 -3.29 1.34 5.56
CA PRO A 604 -2.56 1.43 4.30
C PRO A 604 -3.29 0.80 3.10
N MET A 605 -4.45 0.18 3.33
CA MET A 605 -5.34 -0.33 2.26
C MET A 605 -6.35 0.73 1.78
N TRP A 606 -6.30 1.95 2.33
CA TRP A 606 -7.20 3.05 2.00
C TRP A 606 -6.47 4.14 1.23
N PRO A 607 -7.19 4.88 0.36
CA PRO A 607 -6.66 6.11 -0.20
C PRO A 607 -6.58 7.21 0.86
N LEU A 608 -5.84 8.27 0.57
CA LEU A 608 -5.91 9.52 1.32
C LEU A 608 -7.01 10.40 0.72
N PHE A 609 -7.76 11.12 1.55
CA PHE A 609 -8.62 12.22 1.11
C PHE A 609 -7.98 13.54 1.49
N THR A 610 -7.87 14.47 0.55
CA THR A 610 -7.36 15.81 0.83
C THR A 610 -8.27 16.52 1.82
N THR A 611 -7.70 17.41 2.63
CA THR A 611 -8.46 18.23 3.59
C THR A 611 -8.16 19.70 3.38
N ALA A 612 -9.11 20.56 3.77
CA ALA A 612 -8.89 22.01 3.76
C ALA A 612 -7.66 22.42 4.59
N ALA A 613 -7.34 21.69 5.67
CA ALA A 613 -6.23 22.02 6.56
C ALA A 613 -4.85 21.62 5.98
N ALA A 614 -4.73 20.46 5.35
CA ALA A 614 -3.45 19.96 4.85
C ALA A 614 -3.20 20.33 3.38
N ASN A 615 -4.25 20.53 2.59
CA ASN A 615 -4.16 20.64 1.13
C ASN A 615 -4.82 21.91 0.57
N ASN A 616 -5.44 22.74 1.43
CA ASN A 616 -6.29 23.87 1.04
C ASN A 616 -7.52 23.49 0.16
N PHE A 617 -7.86 22.20 0.08
CA PHE A 617 -9.04 21.67 -0.62
C PHE A 617 -9.50 20.35 0.03
N ASP A 618 -10.81 20.17 0.22
CA ASP A 618 -11.39 18.99 0.85
C ASP A 618 -12.09 18.11 -0.19
N GLY A 619 -11.76 16.81 -0.19
CA GLY A 619 -12.52 15.78 -0.93
C GLY A 619 -11.84 15.14 -2.13
N MET A 620 -10.65 15.58 -2.57
CA MET A 620 -9.91 14.89 -3.64
C MET A 620 -9.36 13.56 -3.11
N GLN A 621 -9.58 12.47 -3.85
CA GLN A 621 -9.04 11.16 -3.48
C GLN A 621 -7.63 10.95 -4.07
N ILE A 622 -6.63 10.78 -3.21
CA ILE A 622 -5.26 10.46 -3.58
C ILE A 622 -5.05 8.96 -3.40
N ASN A 623 -4.88 8.24 -4.51
CA ASN A 623 -4.58 6.82 -4.50
C ASN A 623 -3.06 6.59 -4.40
N PRO A 624 -2.59 5.62 -3.62
CA PRO A 624 -1.16 5.36 -3.47
C PRO A 624 -0.52 4.75 -4.74
N ARG A 625 0.77 5.02 -4.94
CA ARG A 625 1.60 4.49 -6.04
C ARG A 625 3.05 4.36 -5.62
N TRP A 626 3.62 3.19 -5.89
CA TRP A 626 5.02 2.87 -5.62
C TRP A 626 5.94 3.51 -6.66
N ALA A 627 7.03 4.10 -6.20
CA ALA A 627 8.19 4.41 -7.02
C ALA A 627 9.08 3.16 -7.17
N SER A 628 9.89 3.11 -8.23
CA SER A 628 10.87 2.04 -8.48
C SER A 628 12.25 2.63 -8.73
N ARG A 629 13.30 1.79 -8.71
CA ARG A 629 14.66 2.15 -9.15
C ARG A 629 14.81 2.17 -10.68
N ILE A 630 13.72 2.10 -11.42
CA ILE A 630 13.66 2.40 -12.86
C ILE A 630 13.27 3.88 -12.96
N TYR A 631 14.28 4.75 -12.95
CA TYR A 631 14.09 6.20 -12.77
C TYR A 631 13.49 6.87 -14.01
N TYR A 632 12.81 7.99 -13.79
CA TYR A 632 12.03 8.72 -14.80
C TYR A 632 12.86 9.18 -16.00
N ASN A 633 14.07 9.65 -15.72
CA ASN A 633 15.06 10.20 -16.63
C ASN A 633 16.10 9.15 -17.07
N CYS A 634 15.71 7.88 -17.14
CA CYS A 634 16.56 6.81 -17.65
C CYS A 634 15.89 5.95 -18.71
N ASP A 635 16.67 5.58 -19.73
CA ASP A 635 16.23 4.80 -20.88
C ASP A 635 17.03 3.51 -21.10
N THR A 636 18.09 3.29 -20.31
CA THR A 636 18.97 2.13 -20.41
C THR A 636 19.31 1.53 -19.04
N PRO A 637 19.69 0.23 -18.99
CA PRO A 637 20.16 -0.42 -17.76
C PRO A 637 21.35 0.31 -17.11
N ALA A 638 22.26 0.84 -17.93
CA ALA A 638 23.45 1.57 -17.46
C ALA A 638 23.05 2.88 -16.77
N CYS A 639 22.11 3.64 -17.34
CA CYS A 639 21.60 4.86 -16.75
C CYS A 639 21.01 4.60 -15.35
N THR A 640 20.02 3.69 -15.27
CA THR A 640 19.28 3.48 -14.01
C THR A 640 20.17 2.87 -12.92
N THR A 641 21.15 2.05 -13.30
CA THR A 641 22.15 1.52 -12.36
C THR A 641 23.07 2.63 -11.85
N LEU A 642 23.51 3.53 -12.73
CA LEU A 642 24.39 4.64 -12.34
C LEU A 642 23.67 5.60 -11.40
N GLU A 643 22.42 5.97 -11.71
CA GLU A 643 21.64 6.85 -10.85
C GLU A 643 21.35 6.20 -9.49
N TRP A 644 20.97 4.92 -9.47
CA TRP A 644 20.75 4.17 -8.22
C TRP A 644 22.01 4.14 -7.35
N THR A 645 23.15 3.74 -7.93
CA THR A 645 24.41 3.64 -7.20
C THR A 645 24.90 5.00 -6.69
N THR A 646 24.68 6.07 -7.47
CA THR A 646 25.07 7.44 -7.10
C THR A 646 24.17 8.02 -5.99
N THR A 647 22.85 7.99 -6.19
CA THR A 647 21.88 8.63 -5.28
C THR A 647 21.66 7.84 -3.99
N SER A 648 21.77 6.50 -4.06
CA SER A 648 21.65 5.62 -2.90
C SER A 648 22.99 5.29 -2.24
N GLN A 649 24.11 5.84 -2.74
CA GLN A 649 25.47 5.62 -2.23
C GLN A 649 25.81 4.13 -2.06
N THR A 650 25.49 3.34 -3.08
CA THR A 650 25.66 1.88 -3.09
C THR A 650 26.38 1.42 -4.36
N THR A 651 26.67 0.13 -4.46
CA THR A 651 27.29 -0.48 -5.65
C THR A 651 26.50 -1.71 -6.07
N GLY A 652 26.38 -1.93 -7.37
CA GLY A 652 25.74 -3.13 -7.91
C GLY A 652 25.59 -3.04 -9.42
N THR A 653 25.12 -4.14 -9.99
CA THR A 653 24.75 -4.27 -11.39
C THR A 653 23.24 -4.03 -11.57
N PHE A 654 22.78 -3.96 -12.82
CA PHE A 654 21.35 -3.93 -13.11
C PHE A 654 20.62 -5.17 -12.57
N GLN A 655 21.28 -6.34 -12.49
CA GLN A 655 20.68 -7.54 -11.91
C GLN A 655 20.53 -7.44 -10.39
N ASP A 656 21.49 -6.79 -9.72
CA ASP A 656 21.38 -6.53 -8.27
C ASP A 656 20.24 -5.55 -7.98
N LEU A 657 20.07 -4.53 -8.82
CA LEU A 657 18.93 -3.61 -8.77
C LEU A 657 17.62 -4.37 -8.96
N LEU A 658 17.50 -5.20 -10.00
CA LEU A 658 16.29 -6.02 -10.24
C LEU A 658 16.03 -7.02 -9.10
N ALA A 659 17.06 -7.54 -8.44
CA ALA A 659 16.89 -8.43 -7.28
C ALA A 659 16.30 -7.70 -6.07
N ILE A 660 16.69 -6.44 -5.83
CA ILE A 660 16.09 -5.58 -4.80
C ILE A 660 14.64 -5.25 -5.16
N GLU A 661 14.40 -4.82 -6.40
CA GLU A 661 13.05 -4.54 -6.90
C GLU A 661 12.13 -5.76 -6.78
N LYS A 662 12.66 -6.96 -7.01
CA LYS A 662 11.94 -8.22 -6.82
C LYS A 662 11.54 -8.45 -5.36
N ALA A 663 12.46 -8.25 -4.43
CA ALA A 663 12.14 -8.41 -3.00
C ALA A 663 11.06 -7.41 -2.55
N GLU A 664 11.21 -6.12 -2.90
CA GLU A 664 10.24 -5.09 -2.54
C GLU A 664 8.87 -5.30 -3.20
N THR A 665 8.85 -5.59 -4.51
CA THR A 665 7.59 -5.83 -5.22
C THR A 665 6.85 -7.05 -4.70
N MET A 666 7.56 -8.15 -4.42
CA MET A 666 6.91 -9.33 -3.83
C MET A 666 6.34 -9.05 -2.44
N ARG A 667 7.02 -8.22 -1.63
CA ARG A 667 6.47 -7.74 -0.35
C ARG A 667 5.16 -6.97 -0.55
N HIS A 668 5.08 -6.12 -1.57
CA HIS A 668 3.86 -5.38 -1.90
C HIS A 668 2.74 -6.29 -2.40
N LEU A 669 3.01 -7.14 -3.40
CA LEU A 669 1.99 -7.99 -4.03
C LEU A 669 1.47 -9.06 -3.06
N PHE A 670 2.34 -9.73 -2.28
CA PHE A 670 1.90 -10.66 -1.23
C PHE A 670 1.36 -9.94 0.02
N GLY A 671 1.64 -8.64 0.18
CA GLY A 671 0.94 -7.79 1.14
C GLY A 671 -0.51 -7.47 0.74
N LEU A 672 -0.90 -7.78 -0.50
CA LEU A 672 -2.17 -7.38 -1.13
C LEU A 672 -2.37 -5.86 -1.21
N TYR A 673 -1.26 -5.11 -1.36
CA TYR A 673 -1.32 -3.69 -1.69
C TYR A 673 -1.76 -3.54 -3.16
N HIS A 674 -2.77 -2.72 -3.41
CA HIS A 674 -3.38 -2.53 -4.75
C HIS A 674 -2.86 -1.28 -5.48
N ASP A 675 -1.87 -0.63 -4.88
CA ASP A 675 -1.17 0.55 -5.34
C ASP A 675 -0.57 0.31 -6.74
N GLY A 676 -0.56 1.34 -7.59
CA GLY A 676 0.11 1.27 -8.88
C GLY A 676 1.63 1.37 -8.77
N TYR A 677 2.34 1.25 -9.90
CA TYR A 677 3.79 1.47 -10.03
C TYR A 677 4.07 2.56 -11.05
N MET A 678 4.95 3.48 -10.67
CA MET A 678 5.37 4.63 -11.47
C MET A 678 6.53 4.29 -12.41
N PHE A 679 6.35 4.60 -13.70
CA PHE A 679 7.35 4.58 -14.76
C PHE A 679 7.10 5.75 -15.70
N HIS A 680 8.01 5.98 -16.65
CA HIS A 680 7.95 7.12 -17.57
C HIS A 680 8.28 6.66 -19.00
N GLN A 681 7.95 7.49 -20.00
CA GLN A 681 8.08 7.16 -21.43
C GLN A 681 9.48 6.64 -21.81
N ALA A 682 10.55 7.21 -21.22
CA ALA A 682 11.93 6.84 -21.53
C ALA A 682 12.24 5.39 -21.17
N ASN A 683 11.57 4.85 -20.14
CA ASN A 683 11.77 3.49 -19.66
C ASN A 683 11.30 2.41 -20.67
N LEU A 684 10.59 2.80 -21.74
CA LEU A 684 10.07 1.92 -22.77
C LEU A 684 11.02 1.70 -23.97
N ARG A 685 12.14 2.42 -24.05
CA ARG A 685 13.11 2.31 -25.14
C ARG A 685 13.59 0.86 -25.33
N ASN A 686 13.44 0.30 -26.52
CA ASN A 686 13.77 -1.10 -26.78
C ASN A 686 14.27 -1.41 -28.22
N ILE A 687 14.02 -0.59 -29.23
CA ILE A 687 14.36 -0.98 -30.62
C ILE A 687 15.87 -0.94 -30.89
N ASP A 688 16.59 -0.07 -30.19
CA ASP A 688 17.99 0.26 -30.40
C ASP A 688 18.84 0.09 -29.12
N VAL A 689 18.32 -0.62 -28.12
CA VAL A 689 19.09 -1.01 -26.94
C VAL A 689 19.87 -2.30 -27.19
N ASP A 690 20.96 -2.48 -26.45
CA ASP A 690 21.67 -3.76 -26.41
C ASP A 690 20.80 -4.84 -25.76
N PRO A 691 20.79 -6.08 -26.31
CA PRO A 691 20.07 -7.18 -25.68
C PRO A 691 20.57 -7.45 -24.26
N ILE A 692 19.63 -7.63 -23.33
CA ILE A 692 19.91 -8.06 -21.96
C ILE A 692 19.23 -9.40 -21.68
N THR A 693 19.81 -10.16 -20.76
CA THR A 693 19.26 -11.45 -20.33
C THR A 693 18.44 -11.27 -19.08
N ILE A 694 17.14 -11.51 -19.18
CA ILE A 694 16.22 -11.54 -18.06
C ILE A 694 15.67 -12.95 -17.95
N ASN A 695 15.83 -13.57 -16.78
CA ASN A 695 15.27 -14.89 -16.50
C ASN A 695 15.65 -15.98 -17.51
N GLY A 696 16.90 -15.92 -18.01
CA GLY A 696 17.46 -16.85 -18.99
C GLY A 696 17.10 -16.56 -20.45
N VAL A 697 16.34 -15.49 -20.73
CA VAL A 697 15.97 -15.08 -22.09
C VAL A 697 16.72 -13.79 -22.46
N SER A 698 17.54 -13.85 -23.51
CA SER A 698 18.19 -12.67 -24.08
C SER A 698 17.32 -12.03 -25.15
N ALA A 699 16.90 -10.79 -24.92
CA ALA A 699 16.13 -10.00 -25.88
C ALA A 699 16.46 -8.51 -25.71
N LYS A 700 16.02 -7.68 -26.65
CA LYS A 700 16.04 -6.23 -26.51
C LYS A 700 14.91 -5.77 -25.58
N TYR A 701 15.06 -6.06 -24.30
CA TYR A 701 14.14 -5.58 -23.28
C TYR A 701 14.44 -4.13 -22.94
N SER A 702 13.39 -3.30 -22.88
CA SER A 702 13.48 -2.03 -22.16
C SER A 702 13.68 -2.29 -20.66
N ILE A 703 14.08 -1.26 -19.91
CA ILE A 703 14.23 -1.36 -18.46
C ILE A 703 12.89 -1.60 -17.74
N MET A 704 11.77 -1.07 -18.26
CA MET A 704 10.43 -1.39 -17.78
C MET A 704 10.06 -2.85 -18.06
N GLN A 705 10.29 -3.35 -19.29
CA GLN A 705 10.00 -4.76 -19.61
C GLN A 705 10.81 -5.71 -18.73
N ALA A 706 12.10 -5.41 -18.51
CA ALA A 706 12.97 -6.19 -17.64
C ALA A 706 12.50 -6.24 -16.19
N TRP A 707 12.01 -5.11 -15.66
CA TRP A 707 11.39 -5.05 -14.35
C TRP A 707 10.12 -5.93 -14.31
N VAL A 708 9.17 -5.75 -15.24
CA VAL A 708 7.91 -6.51 -15.25
C VAL A 708 8.16 -8.02 -15.41
N GLU A 709 9.06 -8.43 -16.31
CA GLU A 709 9.45 -9.83 -16.48
C GLU A 709 9.98 -10.45 -15.19
N THR A 710 10.77 -9.68 -14.42
CA THR A 710 11.31 -10.11 -13.13
C THR A 710 10.19 -10.35 -12.11
N GLN A 711 9.24 -9.40 -12.01
CA GLN A 711 8.18 -9.49 -10.99
C GLN A 711 7.14 -10.54 -11.32
N VAL A 712 6.73 -10.61 -12.58
CA VAL A 712 5.76 -11.60 -13.05
C VAL A 712 6.32 -13.01 -12.90
N GLN A 713 7.58 -13.24 -13.30
CA GLN A 713 8.15 -14.58 -13.15
C GLN A 713 8.25 -14.99 -11.67
N GLU A 714 8.69 -14.10 -10.79
CA GLU A 714 8.82 -14.44 -9.37
C GLU A 714 7.45 -14.71 -8.73
N PHE A 715 6.46 -13.86 -9.02
CA PHE A 715 5.11 -14.06 -8.51
C PHE A 715 4.52 -15.40 -8.97
N VAL A 716 4.66 -15.71 -10.26
CA VAL A 716 4.19 -16.98 -10.84
C VAL A 716 4.98 -18.18 -10.35
N ARG A 717 6.25 -18.02 -9.96
CA ARG A 717 7.02 -19.08 -9.32
C ARG A 717 6.45 -19.47 -7.95
N LEU A 718 5.83 -18.51 -7.26
CA LEU A 718 5.40 -18.64 -5.87
C LEU A 718 3.91 -18.96 -5.70
N ALA A 719 3.06 -18.48 -6.60
CA ALA A 719 1.60 -18.62 -6.51
C ALA A 719 0.91 -18.88 -7.86
N GLU A 720 -0.32 -19.36 -7.80
CA GLU A 720 -1.22 -19.60 -8.94
C GLU A 720 -2.26 -18.49 -9.13
N TRP A 721 -2.05 -17.34 -8.50
CA TRP A 721 -3.06 -16.28 -8.45
C TRP A 721 -3.07 -15.48 -9.76
N PRO A 722 -4.25 -15.08 -10.24
CA PRO A 722 -4.35 -14.14 -11.34
C PRO A 722 -3.76 -12.78 -11.01
N ILE A 723 -2.95 -12.24 -11.93
CA ILE A 723 -2.49 -10.85 -11.92
C ILE A 723 -3.44 -10.03 -12.79
N VAL A 724 -4.09 -9.01 -12.23
CA VAL A 724 -5.11 -8.23 -12.95
C VAL A 724 -4.76 -6.75 -12.94
N THR A 725 -4.60 -6.16 -14.12
CA THR A 725 -4.50 -4.69 -14.26
C THR A 725 -5.90 -4.09 -14.26
N LEU A 726 -6.05 -2.99 -13.54
CA LEU A 726 -7.21 -2.11 -13.58
C LEU A 726 -6.80 -0.78 -14.22
N THR A 727 -7.73 -0.10 -14.88
CA THR A 727 -7.53 1.32 -15.17
C THR A 727 -7.43 2.10 -13.86
N HIS A 728 -6.81 3.28 -13.88
CA HIS A 728 -6.75 4.14 -12.71
C HIS A 728 -8.15 4.46 -12.14
N GLN A 729 -9.14 4.68 -13.00
CA GLN A 729 -10.53 4.89 -12.59
C GLN A 729 -11.10 3.69 -11.81
N GLU A 730 -10.89 2.47 -12.31
CA GLU A 730 -11.33 1.24 -11.62
C GLU A 730 -10.54 0.99 -10.32
N MET A 731 -9.24 1.26 -10.33
CA MET A 731 -8.38 1.18 -9.15
C MET A 731 -8.84 2.16 -8.06
N SER A 732 -9.10 3.42 -8.41
CA SER A 732 -9.60 4.43 -7.48
C SER A 732 -10.98 4.06 -6.92
N ALA A 733 -11.88 3.54 -7.76
CA ALA A 733 -13.17 3.04 -7.31
C ALA A 733 -13.03 1.85 -6.33
N SER A 734 -12.08 0.93 -6.59
CA SER A 734 -11.78 -0.19 -5.70
C SER A 734 -11.25 0.26 -4.33
N PHE A 735 -10.33 1.24 -4.31
CA PHE A 735 -9.84 1.87 -3.09
C PHE A 735 -10.96 2.56 -2.30
N LEU A 736 -11.84 3.30 -2.98
CA LEU A 736 -12.98 3.97 -2.33
C LEU A 736 -13.96 2.94 -1.75
N ALA A 737 -14.31 1.91 -2.51
CA ALA A 737 -15.18 0.84 -2.05
C ALA A 737 -14.56 0.10 -0.86
N ARG A 738 -13.23 -0.01 -0.80
CA ARG A 738 -12.49 -0.60 0.33
C ARG A 738 -12.62 0.25 1.58
N PHE A 739 -12.33 1.54 1.46
CA PHE A 739 -12.51 2.51 2.53
C PHE A 739 -13.94 2.50 3.09
N ASN A 740 -14.95 2.57 2.20
CA ASN A 740 -16.35 2.65 2.60
C ASN A 740 -16.84 1.38 3.31
N ARG A 741 -16.54 0.19 2.77
CA ARG A 741 -17.02 -1.06 3.36
C ARG A 741 -16.39 -1.34 4.72
N ASP A 742 -15.13 -1.01 4.92
CA ASP A 742 -14.47 -1.17 6.21
C ASP A 742 -15.15 -0.33 7.31
N LYS A 743 -15.63 0.88 6.97
CA LYS A 743 -16.38 1.74 7.90
C LYS A 743 -17.79 1.23 8.22
N CYS A 744 -18.32 0.22 7.51
CA CYS A 744 -19.60 -0.40 7.84
C CYS A 744 -19.53 -1.35 9.06
N GLY A 745 -18.31 -1.75 9.47
CA GLY A 745 -18.11 -2.72 10.55
C GLY A 745 -18.77 -4.07 10.23
N TYR A 746 -18.46 -4.63 9.06
CA TYR A 746 -19.01 -5.92 8.65
C TYR A 746 -18.43 -7.08 9.46
N SER A 747 -19.20 -8.16 9.56
CA SER A 747 -18.81 -9.38 10.24
C SER A 747 -19.39 -10.60 9.56
N LEU A 748 -18.70 -11.73 9.68
CA LEU A 748 -19.20 -13.02 9.25
C LEU A 748 -19.34 -13.92 10.47
N SER A 749 -20.38 -14.74 10.51
CA SER A 749 -20.49 -15.87 11.43
C SER A 749 -20.80 -17.14 10.65
N TYR A 750 -20.49 -18.30 11.23
CA TYR A 750 -20.80 -19.58 10.63
C TYR A 750 -21.50 -20.51 11.62
N SER A 751 -22.43 -21.31 11.10
CA SER A 751 -23.12 -22.34 11.88
C SER A 751 -22.48 -23.70 11.65
N THR A 752 -22.34 -24.47 12.71
CA THR A 752 -21.83 -25.83 12.68
C THR A 752 -22.91 -26.85 13.00
N SER A 753 -22.80 -28.04 12.41
CA SER A 753 -23.62 -29.20 12.73
C SER A 753 -22.78 -30.46 12.56
N ASN A 754 -22.74 -31.30 13.61
CA ASN A 754 -21.97 -32.55 13.66
C ASN A 754 -20.51 -32.38 13.18
N ARG A 755 -19.82 -31.38 13.74
CA ARG A 755 -18.43 -31.02 13.41
C ARG A 755 -18.21 -30.60 11.95
N LYS A 756 -19.22 -30.03 11.30
CA LYS A 756 -19.09 -29.43 9.96
C LYS A 756 -19.70 -28.05 9.93
N ILE A 757 -19.06 -27.11 9.26
CA ILE A 757 -19.62 -25.81 8.93
C ILE A 757 -20.65 -26.02 7.82
N THR A 758 -21.89 -25.58 8.03
CA THR A 758 -23.01 -25.80 7.11
C THR A 758 -23.52 -24.54 6.42
N ALA A 759 -23.38 -23.38 7.07
CA ALA A 759 -23.82 -22.11 6.55
C ALA A 759 -23.00 -20.95 7.13
N VAL A 760 -23.01 -19.82 6.44
CA VAL A 760 -22.44 -18.55 6.90
C VAL A 760 -23.47 -17.45 6.86
N THR A 761 -23.40 -16.49 7.79
CA THR A 761 -24.25 -15.31 7.83
C THR A 761 -23.39 -14.07 7.86
N LEU A 762 -23.57 -13.22 6.84
CA LEU A 762 -22.91 -11.93 6.73
C LEU A 762 -23.80 -10.85 7.36
N SER A 763 -23.19 -9.99 8.17
CA SER A 763 -23.83 -8.86 8.85
C SER A 763 -22.94 -7.61 8.76
N ALA A 764 -23.52 -6.47 9.14
CA ALA A 764 -22.80 -5.21 9.35
C ALA A 764 -23.57 -4.34 10.35
N THR A 765 -23.03 -3.17 10.72
CA THR A 765 -23.77 -2.21 11.55
C THR A 765 -25.10 -1.85 10.88
N GLY A 766 -26.22 -2.12 11.56
CA GLY A 766 -27.58 -1.93 11.00
C GLY A 766 -27.94 -2.86 9.83
N ASN A 767 -27.09 -3.85 9.52
CA ASN A 767 -27.19 -4.71 8.33
C ASN A 767 -27.32 -3.92 7.02
N THR A 768 -26.61 -2.79 6.94
CA THR A 768 -26.56 -1.94 5.74
C THR A 768 -25.11 -1.59 5.45
N CYS A 769 -24.75 -1.51 4.18
CA CYS A 769 -23.47 -0.94 3.77
C CYS A 769 -23.58 -0.27 2.40
N THR A 770 -22.86 0.83 2.20
CA THR A 770 -22.87 1.58 0.93
C THR A 770 -22.26 0.77 -0.21
N ASP A 771 -21.21 -0.01 0.08
CA ASP A 771 -20.56 -0.87 -0.89
C ASP A 771 -20.80 -2.35 -0.58
N PRO A 772 -20.82 -3.24 -1.59
CA PRO A 772 -20.91 -4.68 -1.35
C PRO A 772 -19.73 -5.19 -0.51
N ILE A 773 -20.00 -6.16 0.36
CA ILE A 773 -19.02 -6.78 1.23
C ILE A 773 -18.62 -8.14 0.61
N PRO A 774 -17.32 -8.41 0.40
CA PRO A 774 -16.88 -9.66 -0.19
C PRO A 774 -16.94 -10.81 0.82
N VAL A 775 -17.41 -11.97 0.38
CA VAL A 775 -17.33 -13.24 1.11
C VAL A 775 -16.62 -14.27 0.23
N THR A 776 -15.49 -14.77 0.71
CA THR A 776 -14.70 -15.80 0.02
C THR A 776 -15.16 -17.20 0.47
N PHE A 777 -15.39 -18.08 -0.49
CA PHE A 777 -15.90 -19.44 -0.31
C PHE A 777 -14.90 -20.48 -0.82
N PRO A 778 -14.49 -21.46 0.01
CA PRO A 778 -13.66 -22.59 -0.42
C PRO A 778 -14.49 -23.68 -1.11
N VAL A 779 -15.80 -23.65 -0.89
CA VAL A 779 -16.82 -24.51 -1.49
C VAL A 779 -17.99 -23.61 -1.86
N ALA A 780 -18.49 -23.73 -3.08
CA ALA A 780 -19.60 -22.90 -3.54
C ALA A 780 -20.82 -23.01 -2.61
N PRO A 781 -21.53 -21.90 -2.33
CA PRO A 781 -22.83 -21.97 -1.66
C PRO A 781 -23.86 -22.66 -2.57
N THR A 782 -24.96 -23.13 -2.00
CA THR A 782 -26.07 -23.73 -2.76
C THR A 782 -26.70 -22.77 -3.75
N SER A 783 -26.60 -21.46 -3.49
CA SER A 783 -27.02 -20.37 -4.36
C SER A 783 -26.24 -19.10 -4.04
N THR A 784 -25.86 -18.34 -5.06
CA THR A 784 -25.24 -17.01 -4.93
C THR A 784 -26.29 -15.91 -4.67
N GLN A 785 -27.58 -16.26 -4.66
CA GLN A 785 -28.70 -15.36 -4.39
C GLN A 785 -28.78 -14.13 -5.31
N GLY A 786 -28.20 -14.23 -6.51
CA GLY A 786 -28.18 -13.14 -7.50
C GLY A 786 -27.16 -12.03 -7.21
N PHE A 787 -26.32 -12.18 -6.18
CA PHE A 787 -25.20 -11.26 -5.95
C PHE A 787 -24.12 -11.40 -7.02
N ALA A 788 -23.36 -10.33 -7.23
CA ALA A 788 -22.21 -10.36 -8.12
C ALA A 788 -21.16 -11.33 -7.57
N THR A 789 -20.50 -12.06 -8.46
CA THR A 789 -19.50 -13.05 -8.10
C THR A 789 -18.23 -12.88 -8.90
N GLU A 790 -17.11 -13.29 -8.33
CA GLU A 790 -15.82 -13.30 -8.99
C GLU A 790 -15.10 -14.61 -8.70
N GLN A 791 -14.57 -15.24 -9.74
CA GLN A 791 -13.72 -16.42 -9.64
C GLN A 791 -12.80 -16.50 -10.85
N LEU A 792 -11.64 -15.86 -10.75
CA LEU A 792 -10.66 -15.81 -11.84
C LEU A 792 -9.63 -16.94 -11.66
N GLY A 793 -9.38 -17.70 -12.72
CA GLY A 793 -8.37 -18.77 -12.68
C GLY A 793 -8.63 -19.79 -11.58
N ALA A 794 -7.63 -19.98 -10.71
CA ALA A 794 -7.67 -20.87 -9.55
C ALA A 794 -8.09 -20.17 -8.24
N ASP A 795 -8.56 -18.91 -8.29
CA ASP A 795 -9.05 -18.23 -7.09
C ASP A 795 -10.29 -18.94 -6.51
N PRO A 796 -10.48 -18.84 -5.17
CA PRO A 796 -11.75 -19.22 -4.55
C PRO A 796 -12.89 -18.32 -5.04
N LEU A 797 -14.13 -18.80 -4.91
CA LEU A 797 -15.30 -18.01 -5.25
C LEU A 797 -15.45 -16.84 -4.27
N THR A 798 -15.49 -15.62 -4.79
CA THR A 798 -15.89 -14.43 -4.03
C THR A 798 -17.31 -14.03 -4.40
N VAL A 799 -18.15 -13.78 -3.40
CA VAL A 799 -19.51 -13.24 -3.57
C VAL A 799 -19.56 -11.83 -2.97
N TRP A 800 -19.95 -10.84 -3.76
CA TRP A 800 -20.05 -9.43 -3.38
C TRP A 800 -21.46 -9.12 -2.88
N VAL A 801 -21.65 -9.15 -1.55
CA VAL A 801 -22.96 -9.12 -0.91
C VAL A 801 -23.35 -7.69 -0.55
N LYS A 802 -24.42 -7.19 -1.16
CA LYS A 802 -25.01 -5.89 -0.80
C LYS A 802 -26.01 -6.05 0.34
N LEU A 803 -25.67 -5.54 1.52
CA LEU A 803 -26.58 -5.54 2.68
C LEU A 803 -27.54 -4.34 2.64
N ALA A 804 -28.83 -4.59 2.85
CA ALA A 804 -29.92 -3.61 2.70
C ALA A 804 -30.97 -3.69 3.83
N GLY A 805 -30.52 -3.80 5.08
CA GLY A 805 -31.34 -3.80 6.30
C GLY A 805 -31.60 -5.18 6.90
N SER A 806 -31.03 -6.24 6.34
CA SER A 806 -31.13 -7.62 6.86
C SER A 806 -29.83 -8.38 6.60
N PRO A 807 -29.42 -9.27 7.51
CA PRO A 807 -28.25 -10.11 7.30
C PRO A 807 -28.54 -11.13 6.17
N VAL A 808 -27.48 -11.59 5.50
CA VAL A 808 -27.59 -12.54 4.40
C VAL A 808 -26.93 -13.86 4.80
N THR A 809 -27.66 -14.96 4.66
CA THR A 809 -27.16 -16.30 5.01
C THR A 809 -26.97 -17.15 3.76
N PHE A 810 -25.81 -17.79 3.62
CA PHE A 810 -25.51 -18.76 2.56
C PHE A 810 -25.33 -20.15 3.15
N THR A 811 -26.05 -21.13 2.61
CA THR A 811 -25.82 -22.55 2.91
C THR A 811 -24.71 -23.08 2.00
N LEU A 812 -23.75 -23.81 2.56
CA LEU A 812 -22.69 -24.44 1.78
C LEU A 812 -23.23 -25.66 1.03
N SER A 813 -22.89 -25.79 -0.25
CA SER A 813 -23.30 -26.96 -1.05
C SER A 813 -22.72 -28.26 -0.51
N THR A 814 -21.48 -28.21 -0.01
CA THR A 814 -20.83 -29.28 0.75
C THR A 814 -20.35 -28.70 2.08
N PRO A 815 -20.85 -29.19 3.23
CA PRO A 815 -20.38 -28.74 4.54
C PRO A 815 -18.88 -28.96 4.73
N VAL A 816 -18.17 -27.96 5.24
CA VAL A 816 -16.72 -27.99 5.48
C VAL A 816 -16.43 -28.68 6.82
N SER A 817 -15.57 -29.69 6.86
CA SER A 817 -15.28 -30.43 8.10
C SER A 817 -14.38 -29.62 9.04
N LEU A 818 -14.64 -29.74 10.36
CA LEU A 818 -13.84 -29.10 11.42
C LEU A 818 -12.63 -29.92 11.83
#